data_AF-A0A937X124-F1
#
_entry.id   AF-A0A937X124-F1
#
_cell.length_a   1.000
_cell.length_b   1.000
_cell.length_c   1.000
_cell.angle_alpha   90.00
_cell.angle_beta   90.00
_cell.angle_gamma   90.00
#
_symmetry.space_group_name_H-M   'P 1'
#
loop_
_entity.id
_entity.type
_entity.pdbx_description
1 polymer ?
#
loop_
_entity_poly.entity_id
_entity_poly.type
_entity_poly.pdbx_seq_one_letter_code
_entity_poly.pdbx_strand_id
1 'polypeptide(L)'
;MSDEKQGGGMKPRYLQYVKDMRAYGLERSERIQREWERKPVATRGPEPRNAPAALGVIDAFLYTVTGDLSYAENAARLLSEHDHLLYEHVRAFQEIVHSPAMTPALKAKIENRIADQASSFLGNHVEWGAMNHATSYIVDGMTYAARVLPDHPKAPVWKQFADKMLATSWGKWGIEDSQNYCPIWFMPMVNYAELTDRQEFFTFPVTVDYFHYLLQLVSPIGGVPEFGDGSWGGSWERITCLLEHGAKQYRNGEMKWAARRVFESFETYHTIFEMTALWDYNWSVILGARICDAYRWADDSVEERVPTDGSREVLEDWIGKKVVFRNGWNRDSTYMLVNYMDVPDFGVDGRDMLRTTIPVESEKTHHGQAEENTICSLMSHGSVLLGDSGYRETDTTGPNGEWRADTFHNRIVVRKGRADPQMRLLPFLMDAGRYKFVSTKSLHFHNLQPIDVSPTRVTDTETGYQWDRVISYVKKDDYFVLIDILKTLEPGEFTLSSLLYLQGFTDVRAGYYNTRIETLGYSAAIANPDTASLVIGFPDRSKREGIEQVRRAYQNQMCFYQSQSGVFEAGAYAFFTTVLVPVAKGDAPEVRTPVFESVGATDGAPGAGVKIVRENGYRLIWVKADPEAAYITENVRPRYSFESGRSRCGDMETDARYVFLDVSPGRVKYSLIEATRLFYADRPLFVPEPIRMRQDDGTYLRTGLARWRVWEDEIAL
;
A
#
# COMPACT_ATOMS: atom_id res chain seq x y z
N MET A 1 -9.45 19.84 -14.86
CA MET A 1 -10.89 19.58 -15.10
C MET A 1 -11.59 19.74 -13.77
N SER A 2 -12.56 20.65 -13.71
CA SER A 2 -13.32 20.99 -12.51
C SER A 2 -14.09 19.76 -12.00
N ASP A 3 -14.10 19.57 -10.67
CA ASP A 3 -14.98 18.65 -9.93
C ASP A 3 -16.45 19.14 -10.01
N GLU A 4 -16.99 19.31 -11.22
CA GLU A 4 -18.42 19.53 -11.40
C GLU A 4 -19.15 18.23 -11.06
N LYS A 5 -19.91 18.25 -9.97
CA LYS A 5 -20.94 17.25 -9.64
C LYS A 5 -21.84 17.06 -10.87
N GLN A 6 -21.55 16.06 -11.70
CA GLN A 6 -22.54 15.54 -12.62
C GLN A 6 -23.65 14.96 -11.75
N GLY A 7 -24.81 15.64 -11.71
CA GLY A 7 -25.94 15.34 -10.83
C GLY A 7 -26.71 14.05 -11.14
N GLY A 8 -26.02 13.00 -11.62
CA GLY A 8 -26.54 11.65 -11.78
C GLY A 8 -25.80 10.70 -10.84
N GLY A 9 -26.52 9.72 -10.27
CA GLY A 9 -25.91 8.64 -9.49
C GLY A 9 -24.87 7.83 -10.29
N MET A 10 -24.12 6.95 -9.64
CA MET A 10 -23.06 6.19 -10.29
C MET A 10 -23.58 5.06 -11.18
N LYS A 11 -24.80 4.57 -10.95
CA LYS A 11 -25.38 3.47 -11.76
C LYS A 11 -25.42 3.78 -13.26
N PRO A 12 -25.94 4.95 -13.72
CA PRO A 12 -25.87 5.33 -15.13
C PRO A 12 -24.46 5.27 -15.73
N ARG A 13 -23.43 5.72 -14.99
CA ARG A 13 -22.03 5.71 -15.47
C ARG A 13 -21.48 4.30 -15.58
N TYR A 14 -21.69 3.46 -14.57
CA TYR A 14 -21.29 2.05 -14.63
C TYR A 14 -21.99 1.32 -15.78
N LEU A 15 -23.29 1.55 -15.96
CA LEU A 15 -24.04 0.94 -17.07
C LEU A 15 -23.51 1.39 -18.44
N GLN A 16 -23.17 2.67 -18.57
CA GLN A 16 -22.58 3.18 -19.82
C GLN A 16 -21.23 2.53 -20.09
N TYR A 17 -20.34 2.47 -19.10
CA TYR A 17 -19.04 1.81 -19.22
C TYR A 17 -19.18 0.34 -19.63
N VAL A 18 -20.12 -0.40 -19.02
CA VAL A 18 -20.42 -1.80 -19.39
C VAL A 18 -20.87 -1.91 -20.86
N LYS A 19 -21.72 -1.00 -21.34
CA LYS A 19 -22.13 -0.96 -22.76
C LYS A 19 -20.96 -0.65 -23.69
N ASP A 20 -20.08 0.27 -23.30
CA ASP A 20 -18.91 0.64 -24.08
C ASP A 20 -17.93 -0.55 -24.18
N MET A 21 -17.69 -1.26 -23.07
CA MET A 21 -16.85 -2.47 -23.07
C MET A 21 -17.44 -3.60 -23.90
N ARG A 22 -18.76 -3.74 -23.91
CA ARG A 22 -19.44 -4.67 -24.80
C ARG A 22 -19.23 -4.31 -26.27
N ALA A 23 -19.46 -3.06 -26.64
CA ALA A 23 -19.30 -2.60 -28.02
C ALA A 23 -17.85 -2.81 -28.50
N TYR A 24 -16.88 -2.45 -27.65
CA TYR A 24 -15.46 -2.71 -27.86
C TYR A 24 -15.16 -4.20 -28.06
N GLY A 25 -15.71 -5.06 -27.20
CA GLY A 25 -15.60 -6.51 -27.32
C GLY A 25 -16.11 -7.02 -28.66
N LEU A 26 -17.32 -6.65 -29.04
CA LEU A 26 -17.91 -7.09 -30.32
C LEU A 26 -17.08 -6.67 -31.53
N GLU A 27 -16.60 -5.41 -31.58
CA GLU A 27 -15.80 -4.89 -32.69
C GLU A 27 -14.46 -5.64 -32.88
N ARG A 28 -13.77 -5.98 -31.78
CA ARG A 28 -12.40 -6.51 -31.84
C ARG A 28 -12.31 -8.03 -31.78
N SER A 29 -13.33 -8.73 -31.27
CA SER A 29 -13.35 -10.19 -31.11
C SER A 29 -12.89 -10.95 -32.36
N GLU A 30 -13.49 -10.65 -33.52
CA GLU A 30 -13.18 -11.35 -34.76
C GLU A 30 -11.81 -10.99 -35.34
N ARG A 31 -11.36 -9.74 -35.15
CA ARG A 31 -10.04 -9.31 -35.65
C ARG A 31 -8.94 -10.04 -34.91
N ILE A 32 -9.08 -10.14 -33.59
CA ILE A 32 -8.04 -10.66 -32.71
C ILE A 32 -7.99 -12.18 -32.72
N GLN A 33 -9.15 -12.85 -32.83
CA GLN A 33 -9.16 -14.28 -33.10
C GLN A 33 -8.39 -14.60 -34.40
N ARG A 34 -8.64 -13.85 -35.47
CA ARG A 34 -7.92 -13.99 -36.75
C ARG A 34 -6.43 -13.69 -36.62
N GLU A 35 -6.03 -12.69 -35.83
CA GLU A 35 -4.62 -12.36 -35.58
C GLU A 35 -3.91 -13.41 -34.72
N TRP A 36 -4.57 -13.94 -33.69
CA TRP A 36 -4.05 -15.03 -32.86
C TRP A 36 -3.88 -16.32 -33.66
N GLU A 37 -4.87 -16.69 -34.48
CA GLU A 37 -4.80 -17.83 -35.39
C GLU A 37 -3.66 -17.71 -36.42
N ARG A 38 -3.23 -16.48 -36.75
CA ARG A 38 -2.10 -16.23 -37.66
C ARG A 38 -0.73 -16.32 -36.97
N LYS A 39 -0.65 -16.23 -35.64
CA LYS A 39 0.64 -16.37 -34.94
C LYS A 39 1.17 -17.81 -35.09
N PRO A 40 2.48 -18.02 -35.32
CA PRO A 40 3.09 -19.35 -35.25
C PRO A 40 2.81 -20.02 -33.90
N VAL A 41 2.51 -21.32 -33.89
CA VAL A 41 2.15 -22.07 -32.67
C VAL A 41 3.16 -21.86 -31.52
N ALA A 42 4.46 -21.78 -31.83
CA ALA A 42 5.52 -21.54 -30.85
C ALA A 42 5.51 -20.13 -30.20
N THR A 43 4.75 -19.19 -30.76
CA THR A 43 4.59 -17.80 -30.29
C THR A 43 3.13 -17.43 -30.00
N ARG A 44 2.21 -18.40 -30.17
CA ARG A 44 0.83 -18.25 -29.74
C ARG A 44 0.85 -18.24 -28.21
N GLY A 45 0.52 -17.10 -27.61
CA GLY A 45 0.12 -17.06 -26.21
C GLY A 45 -1.19 -17.83 -25.99
N PRO A 46 -1.76 -17.81 -24.77
CA PRO A 46 -3.06 -18.38 -24.50
C PRO A 46 -4.08 -17.95 -25.55
N GLU A 47 -4.92 -18.87 -26.01
CA GLU A 47 -6.01 -18.54 -26.92
C GLU A 47 -6.92 -17.50 -26.27
N PRO A 48 -7.44 -16.50 -27.02
CA PRO A 48 -8.31 -15.47 -26.45
C PRO A 48 -9.72 -15.97 -26.15
N ARG A 49 -9.80 -17.07 -25.38
CA ARG A 49 -11.03 -17.76 -25.00
C ARG A 49 -11.86 -16.97 -23.98
N ASN A 50 -11.26 -16.01 -23.29
CA ASN A 50 -11.88 -15.35 -22.14
C ASN A 50 -12.78 -14.17 -22.53
N ALA A 51 -12.48 -13.45 -23.62
CA ALA A 51 -13.32 -12.35 -24.06
C ALA A 51 -14.74 -12.77 -24.47
N PRO A 52 -14.95 -13.84 -25.26
CA PRO A 52 -16.31 -14.31 -25.57
C PRO A 52 -17.13 -14.68 -24.34
N ALA A 53 -16.50 -15.36 -23.38
CA ALA A 53 -17.06 -15.67 -22.07
C ALA A 53 -17.51 -14.40 -21.32
N ALA A 54 -16.61 -13.42 -21.19
CA ALA A 54 -16.89 -12.13 -20.54
C ALA A 54 -17.98 -11.32 -21.27
N LEU A 55 -18.04 -11.37 -22.60
CA LEU A 55 -19.13 -10.78 -23.38
C LEU A 55 -20.48 -11.41 -23.02
N GLY A 56 -20.53 -12.74 -22.86
CA GLY A 56 -21.74 -13.45 -22.43
C GLY A 56 -22.21 -13.00 -21.05
N VAL A 57 -21.28 -12.72 -20.13
CA VAL A 57 -21.60 -12.15 -18.81
C VAL A 57 -22.19 -10.74 -18.93
N ILE A 58 -21.58 -9.89 -19.74
CA ILE A 58 -22.09 -8.52 -19.98
C ILE A 58 -23.49 -8.56 -20.60
N ASP A 59 -23.71 -9.45 -21.57
CA ASP A 59 -25.02 -9.62 -22.21
C ASP A 59 -26.09 -10.10 -21.22
N ALA A 60 -25.79 -11.09 -20.37
CA ALA A 60 -26.71 -11.55 -19.34
C ALA A 60 -27.11 -10.42 -18.38
N PHE A 61 -26.14 -9.60 -17.99
CA PHE A 61 -26.38 -8.42 -17.16
C PHE A 61 -27.26 -7.39 -17.88
N LEU A 62 -26.93 -7.06 -19.14
CA LEU A 62 -27.71 -6.08 -19.90
C LEU A 62 -29.14 -6.55 -20.14
N TYR A 63 -29.37 -7.84 -20.39
CA TYR A 63 -30.71 -8.41 -20.44
C TYR A 63 -31.49 -8.14 -19.14
N THR A 64 -30.85 -8.36 -17.98
CA THR A 64 -31.48 -8.11 -16.67
C THR A 64 -31.84 -6.63 -16.49
N VAL A 65 -31.03 -5.71 -17.02
CA VAL A 65 -31.25 -4.26 -16.90
C VAL A 65 -32.26 -3.72 -17.91
N THR A 66 -32.27 -4.23 -19.15
CA THR A 66 -33.06 -3.65 -20.26
C THR A 66 -34.28 -4.47 -20.64
N GLY A 67 -34.30 -5.77 -20.34
CA GLY A 67 -35.28 -6.73 -20.84
C GLY A 67 -35.14 -7.08 -22.33
N ASP A 68 -34.11 -6.60 -23.01
CA ASP A 68 -33.89 -6.86 -24.44
C ASP A 68 -33.45 -8.30 -24.69
N LEU A 69 -34.33 -9.08 -25.34
CA LEU A 69 -34.13 -10.50 -25.58
C LEU A 69 -32.86 -10.81 -26.40
N SER A 70 -32.41 -9.89 -27.26
CA SER A 70 -31.21 -10.09 -28.08
C SER A 70 -29.95 -10.28 -27.23
N TYR A 71 -29.88 -9.64 -26.05
CA TYR A 71 -28.81 -9.87 -25.09
C TYR A 71 -28.88 -11.27 -24.49
N ALA A 72 -30.06 -11.73 -24.07
CA ALA A 72 -30.22 -13.10 -23.55
C ALA A 72 -29.86 -14.17 -24.59
N GLU A 73 -30.23 -13.96 -25.86
CA GLU A 73 -29.87 -14.85 -26.97
C GLU A 73 -28.36 -14.94 -27.16
N ASN A 74 -27.67 -13.80 -27.18
CA ASN A 74 -26.21 -13.79 -27.33
C ASN A 74 -25.49 -14.36 -26.12
N ALA A 75 -25.95 -14.04 -24.90
CA ALA A 75 -25.43 -14.61 -23.66
C ALA A 75 -25.57 -16.14 -23.66
N ALA A 76 -26.75 -16.68 -23.97
CA ALA A 76 -27.00 -18.11 -24.00
C ALA A 76 -26.09 -18.82 -25.02
N ARG A 77 -25.87 -18.22 -26.19
CA ARG A 77 -24.93 -18.74 -27.19
C ARG A 77 -23.51 -18.78 -26.64
N LEU A 78 -22.99 -17.65 -26.17
CA LEU A 78 -21.60 -17.48 -25.71
C LEU A 78 -21.28 -18.38 -24.51
N LEU A 79 -22.15 -18.40 -23.50
CA LEU A 79 -22.00 -19.27 -22.32
C LEU A 79 -22.04 -20.76 -22.68
N SER A 80 -22.68 -21.13 -23.80
CA SER A 80 -22.71 -22.52 -24.27
C SER A 80 -21.46 -22.91 -25.08
N GLU A 81 -20.73 -21.94 -25.62
CA GLU A 81 -19.62 -22.15 -26.55
C GLU A 81 -18.27 -22.05 -25.86
N HIS A 82 -18.16 -21.20 -24.83
CA HIS A 82 -16.89 -20.85 -24.20
C HIS A 82 -16.87 -21.24 -22.73
N ASP A 83 -15.72 -21.76 -22.30
CA ASP A 83 -15.39 -21.96 -20.90
C ASP A 83 -14.63 -20.73 -20.36
N HIS A 84 -14.39 -20.65 -19.04
CA HIS A 84 -13.60 -19.61 -18.31
C HIS A 84 -14.41 -18.54 -17.56
N LEU A 85 -14.01 -18.24 -16.31
CA LEU A 85 -14.71 -17.37 -15.33
C LEU A 85 -15.90 -18.04 -14.61
N LEU A 86 -15.65 -19.10 -13.84
CA LEU A 86 -16.71 -19.93 -13.23
C LEU A 86 -17.75 -19.09 -12.45
N TYR A 87 -17.31 -18.16 -11.60
CA TYR A 87 -18.23 -17.28 -10.85
C TYR A 87 -19.09 -16.43 -11.79
N GLU A 88 -18.47 -15.63 -12.65
CA GLU A 88 -19.16 -14.69 -13.52
C GLU A 88 -20.08 -15.42 -14.51
N HIS A 89 -19.64 -16.57 -15.04
CA HIS A 89 -20.43 -17.44 -15.91
C HIS A 89 -21.66 -18.01 -15.23
N VAL A 90 -21.53 -18.52 -14.01
CA VAL A 90 -22.68 -19.12 -13.32
C VAL A 90 -23.69 -18.03 -12.93
N ARG A 91 -23.22 -16.85 -12.50
CA ARG A 91 -24.09 -15.70 -12.26
C ARG A 91 -24.83 -15.29 -13.54
N ALA A 92 -24.12 -15.18 -14.67
CA ALA A 92 -24.73 -14.86 -15.97
C ALA A 92 -25.78 -15.89 -16.39
N PHE A 93 -25.53 -17.18 -16.18
CA PHE A 93 -26.53 -18.23 -16.40
C PHE A 93 -27.78 -18.02 -15.53
N GLN A 94 -27.62 -17.71 -14.25
CA GLN A 94 -28.74 -17.44 -13.33
C GLN A 94 -29.61 -16.27 -13.81
N GLU A 95 -29.02 -15.26 -14.44
CA GLU A 95 -29.72 -14.09 -14.98
C GLU A 95 -30.58 -14.41 -16.22
N ILE A 96 -30.16 -15.37 -17.05
CA ILE A 96 -30.83 -15.68 -18.32
C ILE A 96 -31.58 -17.02 -18.34
N VAL A 97 -31.46 -17.87 -17.31
CA VAL A 97 -32.00 -19.25 -17.30
C VAL A 97 -33.52 -19.29 -17.49
N HIS A 98 -34.24 -18.25 -17.08
CA HIS A 98 -35.69 -18.12 -17.25
C HIS A 98 -36.09 -17.27 -18.47
N SER A 99 -35.14 -16.81 -19.27
CA SER A 99 -35.41 -16.03 -20.47
C SER A 99 -36.02 -16.89 -21.58
N PRO A 100 -36.83 -16.31 -22.50
CA PRO A 100 -37.31 -17.01 -23.69
C PRO A 100 -36.21 -17.55 -24.61
N ALA A 101 -35.00 -16.99 -24.53
CA ALA A 101 -33.84 -17.44 -25.30
C ALA A 101 -33.28 -18.80 -24.83
N MET A 102 -33.61 -19.21 -23.60
CA MET A 102 -33.07 -20.42 -23.00
C MET A 102 -33.84 -21.68 -23.41
N THR A 103 -33.40 -22.32 -24.49
CA THR A 103 -33.95 -23.63 -24.91
C THR A 103 -33.52 -24.76 -23.96
N PRO A 104 -34.28 -25.87 -23.85
CA PRO A 104 -33.87 -27.01 -23.04
C PRO A 104 -32.48 -27.57 -23.41
N ALA A 105 -32.14 -27.54 -24.70
CA ALA A 105 -30.84 -28.01 -25.20
C ALA A 105 -29.69 -27.08 -24.79
N LEU A 106 -29.89 -25.75 -24.91
CA LEU A 106 -28.90 -24.77 -24.46
C LEU A 106 -28.72 -24.82 -22.94
N LYS A 107 -29.83 -24.90 -22.20
CA LYS A 107 -29.82 -25.05 -20.75
C LYS A 107 -28.98 -26.25 -20.34
N ALA A 108 -29.30 -27.45 -20.85
CA ALA A 108 -28.54 -28.66 -20.52
C ALA A 108 -27.05 -28.54 -20.88
N LYS A 109 -26.72 -27.89 -22.01
CA LYS A 109 -25.33 -27.66 -22.42
C LYS A 109 -24.57 -26.76 -21.45
N ILE A 110 -25.17 -25.65 -21.03
CA ILE A 110 -24.56 -24.72 -20.06
C ILE A 110 -24.47 -25.36 -18.67
N GLU A 111 -25.52 -26.04 -18.22
CA GLU A 111 -25.53 -26.77 -16.94
C GLU A 111 -24.43 -27.83 -16.87
N ASN A 112 -24.24 -28.61 -17.94
CA ASN A 112 -23.15 -29.58 -18.02
C ASN A 112 -21.77 -28.90 -17.94
N ARG A 113 -21.57 -27.78 -18.64
CA ARG A 113 -20.30 -27.02 -18.56
C ARG A 113 -20.04 -26.47 -17.15
N ILE A 114 -21.05 -25.91 -16.51
CA ILE A 114 -20.95 -25.45 -15.11
C ILE A 114 -20.55 -26.62 -14.20
N ALA A 115 -21.21 -27.77 -14.35
CA ALA A 115 -20.92 -28.95 -13.55
C ALA A 115 -19.49 -29.50 -13.79
N ASP A 116 -19.03 -29.51 -15.03
CA ASP A 116 -17.68 -29.95 -15.42
C ASP A 116 -16.63 -29.00 -14.84
N GLN A 117 -16.80 -27.68 -15.00
CA GLN A 117 -15.90 -26.68 -14.45
C GLN A 117 -15.86 -26.76 -12.91
N ALA A 118 -17.00 -26.74 -12.22
CA ALA A 118 -17.06 -26.87 -10.76
C ALA A 118 -16.39 -28.18 -10.29
N SER A 119 -16.57 -29.28 -11.02
CA SER A 119 -15.92 -30.56 -10.72
C SER A 119 -14.40 -30.52 -10.93
N SER A 120 -13.91 -29.82 -11.94
CA SER A 120 -12.46 -29.68 -12.21
C SER A 120 -11.72 -28.91 -11.11
N PHE A 121 -12.38 -27.93 -10.48
CA PHE A 121 -11.78 -27.18 -9.37
C PHE A 121 -11.52 -28.08 -8.15
N LEU A 122 -12.40 -29.05 -7.88
CA LEU A 122 -12.20 -30.01 -6.76
C LEU A 122 -10.88 -30.80 -6.87
N GLY A 123 -10.38 -31.05 -8.07
CA GLY A 123 -9.15 -31.83 -8.30
C GLY A 123 -7.88 -31.00 -8.43
N ASN A 124 -8.00 -29.71 -8.76
CA ASN A 124 -6.87 -28.88 -9.17
C ASN A 124 -6.50 -27.79 -8.15
N HIS A 125 -7.35 -27.50 -7.16
CA HIS A 125 -7.12 -26.41 -6.20
C HIS A 125 -7.43 -26.89 -4.78
N VAL A 126 -6.38 -27.24 -4.02
CA VAL A 126 -6.48 -27.72 -2.62
C VAL A 126 -5.64 -26.81 -1.72
N GLU A 127 -5.87 -25.51 -1.83
CA GLU A 127 -5.14 -24.48 -1.09
C GLU A 127 -6.08 -23.79 -0.09
N TRP A 128 -5.73 -23.75 1.20
CA TRP A 128 -6.50 -23.11 2.27
C TRP A 128 -5.74 -21.95 2.93
N GLY A 129 -6.48 -21.08 3.62
CA GLY A 129 -5.96 -19.88 4.27
C GLY A 129 -6.79 -18.64 3.96
N ALA A 130 -6.54 -17.55 4.67
CA ALA A 130 -7.20 -16.26 4.43
C ALA A 130 -6.56 -15.51 3.25
N MET A 131 -6.64 -16.08 2.06
CA MET A 131 -5.94 -15.63 0.85
C MET A 131 -6.74 -15.88 -0.44
N ASN A 132 -6.29 -15.26 -1.53
CA ASN A 132 -6.87 -15.26 -2.86
C ASN A 132 -7.14 -16.69 -3.42
N HIS A 133 -6.15 -17.59 -3.44
CA HIS A 133 -6.31 -18.89 -4.10
C HIS A 133 -7.34 -19.79 -3.42
N ALA A 134 -7.47 -19.65 -2.09
CA ALA A 134 -8.45 -20.38 -1.30
C ALA A 134 -9.89 -19.88 -1.49
N THR A 135 -10.08 -18.68 -2.03
CA THR A 135 -11.37 -17.98 -2.07
C THR A 135 -11.87 -17.71 -3.49
N SER A 136 -11.09 -17.01 -4.34
CA SER A 136 -11.59 -16.46 -5.61
C SER A 136 -11.97 -17.51 -6.65
N TYR A 137 -11.20 -18.59 -6.73
CA TYR A 137 -11.44 -19.64 -7.73
C TYR A 137 -12.42 -20.71 -7.24
N ILE A 138 -12.49 -20.89 -5.93
CA ILE A 138 -13.11 -22.05 -5.31
C ILE A 138 -14.46 -21.69 -4.74
N VAL A 139 -14.50 -20.74 -3.81
CA VAL A 139 -15.69 -20.50 -3.00
C VAL A 139 -16.76 -19.84 -3.84
N ASP A 140 -16.41 -18.80 -4.60
CA ASP A 140 -17.38 -18.07 -5.40
C ASP A 140 -17.99 -18.98 -6.47
N GLY A 141 -17.14 -19.58 -7.31
CA GLY A 141 -17.58 -20.47 -8.39
C GLY A 141 -18.37 -21.70 -7.93
N MET A 142 -17.93 -22.40 -6.87
CA MET A 142 -18.63 -23.61 -6.40
C MET A 142 -19.93 -23.29 -5.66
N THR A 143 -19.98 -22.19 -4.90
CA THR A 143 -21.21 -21.78 -4.21
C THR A 143 -22.30 -21.44 -5.23
N TYR A 144 -21.93 -20.70 -6.28
CA TYR A 144 -22.82 -20.43 -7.40
C TYR A 144 -23.25 -21.71 -8.13
N ALA A 145 -22.32 -22.60 -8.46
CA ALA A 145 -22.63 -23.86 -9.15
C ALA A 145 -23.62 -24.72 -8.35
N ALA A 146 -23.41 -24.86 -7.03
CA ALA A 146 -24.31 -25.59 -6.15
C ALA A 146 -25.69 -24.92 -6.03
N ARG A 147 -25.76 -23.59 -6.16
CA ARG A 147 -27.01 -22.83 -6.12
C ARG A 147 -27.84 -23.00 -7.39
N VAL A 148 -27.22 -22.95 -8.58
CA VAL A 148 -27.95 -23.05 -9.85
C VAL A 148 -28.21 -24.49 -10.28
N LEU A 149 -27.43 -25.46 -9.79
CA LEU A 149 -27.59 -26.90 -10.04
C LEU A 149 -27.87 -27.66 -8.73
N PRO A 150 -28.93 -27.34 -7.96
CA PRO A 150 -29.14 -27.93 -6.63
C PRO A 150 -29.36 -29.45 -6.67
N ASP A 151 -29.93 -29.95 -7.78
CA ASP A 151 -30.25 -31.37 -7.97
C ASP A 151 -29.11 -32.19 -8.59
N HIS A 152 -27.99 -31.55 -8.96
CA HIS A 152 -26.85 -32.26 -9.52
C HIS A 152 -26.19 -33.16 -8.46
N PRO A 153 -25.82 -34.43 -8.77
CA PRO A 153 -25.31 -35.36 -7.76
C PRO A 153 -24.09 -34.88 -6.97
N LYS A 154 -23.29 -33.97 -7.56
CA LYS A 154 -22.11 -33.38 -6.91
C LYS A 154 -22.37 -32.06 -6.16
N ALA A 155 -23.56 -31.48 -6.25
CA ALA A 155 -23.87 -30.21 -5.59
C ALA A 155 -23.64 -30.23 -4.07
N PRO A 156 -23.98 -31.31 -3.33
CA PRO A 156 -23.63 -31.41 -1.92
C PRO A 156 -22.11 -31.36 -1.65
N VAL A 157 -21.30 -31.95 -2.53
CA VAL A 157 -19.84 -31.94 -2.43
C VAL A 157 -19.27 -30.55 -2.72
N TRP A 158 -19.76 -29.87 -3.76
CA TRP A 158 -19.36 -28.50 -4.06
C TRP A 158 -19.65 -27.54 -2.90
N LYS A 159 -20.85 -27.65 -2.32
CA LYS A 159 -21.23 -26.86 -1.14
C LYS A 159 -20.33 -27.16 0.05
N GLN A 160 -20.14 -28.43 0.38
CA GLN A 160 -19.27 -28.82 1.49
C GLN A 160 -17.84 -28.32 1.29
N PHE A 161 -17.30 -28.42 0.07
CA PHE A 161 -15.97 -27.93 -0.24
C PHE A 161 -15.87 -26.42 -0.05
N ALA A 162 -16.78 -25.64 -0.66
CA ALA A 162 -16.83 -24.19 -0.50
C ALA A 162 -16.92 -23.77 0.98
N ASP A 163 -17.80 -24.40 1.76
CA ASP A 163 -17.97 -24.13 3.19
C ASP A 163 -16.68 -24.40 3.99
N LYS A 164 -15.96 -25.50 3.68
CA LYS A 164 -14.72 -25.87 4.37
C LYS A 164 -13.55 -24.98 4.01
N MET A 165 -13.40 -24.63 2.73
CA MET A 165 -12.34 -23.73 2.29
C MET A 165 -12.56 -22.33 2.86
N LEU A 166 -13.79 -21.81 2.80
CA LEU A 166 -14.11 -20.49 3.30
C LEU A 166 -13.97 -20.36 4.82
N ALA A 167 -14.18 -21.43 5.59
CA ALA A 167 -13.99 -21.41 7.05
C ALA A 167 -12.57 -20.97 7.47
N THR A 168 -11.59 -21.09 6.58
CA THR A 168 -10.23 -20.60 6.82
C THR A 168 -10.09 -19.08 6.67
N SER A 169 -11.01 -18.41 5.96
CA SER A 169 -11.07 -16.95 5.74
C SER A 169 -12.17 -16.24 6.56
N TRP A 170 -13.29 -16.91 6.82
CA TRP A 170 -14.51 -16.29 7.33
C TRP A 170 -14.32 -15.59 8.69
N GLY A 171 -14.44 -14.26 8.71
CA GLY A 171 -14.24 -13.45 9.92
C GLY A 171 -12.80 -13.37 10.41
N LYS A 172 -11.81 -13.64 9.53
CA LYS A 172 -10.38 -13.60 9.85
C LYS A 172 -9.66 -12.54 9.03
N TRP A 173 -8.52 -12.09 9.56
CA TRP A 173 -7.60 -11.23 8.82
C TRP A 173 -7.00 -11.98 7.64
N GLY A 174 -6.96 -11.30 6.49
CA GLY A 174 -6.25 -11.76 5.30
C GLY A 174 -4.76 -11.91 5.63
N ILE A 175 -4.17 -13.00 5.14
CA ILE A 175 -2.74 -13.25 5.31
C ILE A 175 -1.90 -12.55 4.24
N GLU A 176 -2.50 -12.04 3.18
CA GLU A 176 -1.80 -11.40 2.06
C GLU A 176 -1.52 -9.92 2.32
N ASP A 177 -0.31 -9.48 1.95
CA ASP A 177 0.10 -8.08 1.94
C ASP A 177 0.36 -7.63 0.49
N SER A 178 -0.72 -7.54 -0.28
CA SER A 178 -0.66 -7.11 -1.67
C SER A 178 -1.86 -6.24 -2.01
N GLN A 179 -1.60 -5.16 -2.73
CA GLN A 179 -2.61 -4.28 -3.32
C GLN A 179 -3.58 -5.07 -4.21
N ASN A 180 -3.07 -5.99 -5.04
CA ASN A 180 -3.89 -6.76 -5.96
C ASN A 180 -4.69 -7.86 -5.27
N TYR A 181 -4.06 -8.60 -4.36
CA TYR A 181 -4.68 -9.82 -3.87
C TYR A 181 -5.65 -9.61 -2.72
N CYS A 182 -5.49 -8.54 -1.93
CA CYS A 182 -6.45 -8.18 -0.90
C CYS A 182 -7.91 -8.12 -1.42
N PRO A 183 -8.25 -7.38 -2.50
CA PRO A 183 -9.60 -7.38 -3.05
C PRO A 183 -9.98 -8.69 -3.78
N ILE A 184 -9.01 -9.46 -4.29
CA ILE A 184 -9.27 -10.79 -4.88
C ILE A 184 -9.73 -11.79 -3.81
N TRP A 185 -9.19 -11.69 -2.59
CA TRP A 185 -9.62 -12.48 -1.43
C TRP A 185 -10.92 -11.96 -0.80
N PHE A 186 -11.08 -10.64 -0.67
CA PHE A 186 -12.18 -10.05 0.08
C PHE A 186 -13.54 -10.16 -0.63
N MET A 187 -13.56 -9.91 -1.95
CA MET A 187 -14.79 -9.91 -2.74
C MET A 187 -15.53 -11.27 -2.75
N PRO A 188 -14.88 -12.44 -2.90
CA PRO A 188 -15.53 -13.74 -2.78
C PRO A 188 -16.24 -13.99 -1.45
N MET A 189 -15.73 -13.45 -0.33
CA MET A 189 -16.42 -13.59 0.96
C MET A 189 -17.71 -12.76 1.01
N VAL A 190 -17.68 -11.55 0.46
CA VAL A 190 -18.88 -10.70 0.29
C VAL A 190 -19.91 -11.42 -0.58
N ASN A 191 -19.48 -11.98 -1.73
CA ASN A 191 -20.34 -12.76 -2.61
C ASN A 191 -20.95 -13.97 -1.90
N TYR A 192 -20.14 -14.75 -1.18
CA TYR A 192 -20.63 -15.89 -0.41
C TYR A 192 -21.65 -15.48 0.66
N ALA A 193 -21.42 -14.38 1.37
CA ALA A 193 -22.35 -13.84 2.37
C ALA A 193 -23.72 -13.55 1.75
N GLU A 194 -23.75 -12.88 0.60
CA GLU A 194 -25.00 -12.56 -0.10
C GLU A 194 -25.69 -13.81 -0.65
N LEU A 195 -24.93 -14.76 -1.21
CA LEU A 195 -25.48 -15.98 -1.81
C LEU A 195 -26.09 -16.95 -0.80
N THR A 196 -25.51 -17.00 0.39
CA THR A 196 -25.91 -17.92 1.47
C THR A 196 -26.76 -17.24 2.54
N ASP A 197 -27.10 -15.97 2.34
CA ASP A 197 -27.85 -15.11 3.26
C ASP A 197 -27.23 -15.04 4.68
N ARG A 198 -25.90 -14.95 4.72
CA ARG A 198 -25.10 -14.90 5.96
C ARG A 198 -24.69 -13.47 6.29
N GLN A 199 -25.68 -12.65 6.60
CA GLN A 199 -25.52 -11.23 6.88
C GLN A 199 -24.63 -10.95 8.11
N GLU A 200 -24.41 -11.93 8.99
CA GLU A 200 -23.52 -11.77 10.14
C GLU A 200 -22.09 -11.41 9.74
N PHE A 201 -21.65 -11.78 8.52
CA PHE A 201 -20.34 -11.44 7.99
C PHE A 201 -20.02 -9.95 8.06
N PHE A 202 -21.01 -9.11 7.73
CA PHE A 202 -20.87 -7.65 7.70
C PHE A 202 -20.93 -7.02 9.10
N THR A 203 -21.11 -7.81 10.15
CA THR A 203 -21.08 -7.35 11.54
C THR A 203 -19.77 -7.70 12.24
N PHE A 204 -18.93 -8.54 11.63
CA PHE A 204 -17.62 -8.85 12.20
C PHE A 204 -16.71 -7.62 12.15
N PRO A 205 -16.01 -7.29 13.26
CA PRO A 205 -15.09 -6.16 13.29
C PRO A 205 -14.07 -6.19 12.15
N VAL A 206 -13.48 -7.38 11.90
CA VAL A 206 -12.52 -7.60 10.81
C VAL A 206 -13.08 -7.19 9.45
N THR A 207 -14.33 -7.57 9.14
CA THR A 207 -14.97 -7.24 7.87
C THR A 207 -15.17 -5.74 7.73
N VAL A 208 -15.67 -5.08 8.79
CA VAL A 208 -15.87 -3.62 8.81
C VAL A 208 -14.54 -2.90 8.60
N ASP A 209 -13.49 -3.34 9.29
CA ASP A 209 -12.16 -2.76 9.20
C ASP A 209 -11.54 -2.91 7.81
N TYR A 210 -11.79 -4.00 7.08
CA TYR A 210 -11.31 -4.14 5.69
C TYR A 210 -11.93 -3.14 4.71
N PHE A 211 -13.21 -2.80 4.86
CA PHE A 211 -13.81 -1.74 4.04
C PHE A 211 -13.19 -0.38 4.35
N HIS A 212 -12.94 -0.10 5.63
CA HIS A 212 -12.23 1.12 6.04
C HIS A 212 -10.77 1.11 5.59
N TYR A 213 -10.08 -0.02 5.63
CA TYR A 213 -8.72 -0.19 5.12
C TYR A 213 -8.64 0.21 3.64
N LEU A 214 -9.53 -0.32 2.79
CA LEU A 214 -9.55 0.03 1.37
C LEU A 214 -9.85 1.53 1.15
N LEU A 215 -10.82 2.10 1.86
CA LEU A 215 -11.11 3.54 1.83
C LEU A 215 -9.87 4.37 2.17
N GLN A 216 -9.18 3.98 3.24
CA GLN A 216 -8.03 4.72 3.76
C GLN A 216 -6.79 4.61 2.88
N LEU A 217 -6.71 3.64 1.99
CA LEU A 217 -5.63 3.55 1.02
C LEU A 217 -5.88 4.30 -0.29
N VAL A 218 -7.09 4.84 -0.51
CA VAL A 218 -7.38 5.61 -1.71
C VAL A 218 -6.55 6.89 -1.75
N SER A 219 -5.78 7.03 -2.83
CA SER A 219 -4.87 8.14 -3.09
C SER A 219 -5.56 9.34 -3.76
N PRO A 220 -4.95 10.55 -3.71
CA PRO A 220 -5.46 11.76 -4.35
C PRO A 220 -5.81 11.62 -5.83
N ILE A 221 -4.99 10.87 -6.58
CA ILE A 221 -5.19 10.63 -8.02
C ILE A 221 -6.21 9.52 -8.31
N GLY A 222 -6.81 8.93 -7.26
CA GLY A 222 -7.73 7.80 -7.29
C GLY A 222 -7.05 6.46 -7.52
N GLY A 223 -7.54 5.43 -6.82
CA GLY A 223 -6.88 4.12 -6.71
C GLY A 223 -6.03 3.96 -5.45
N VAL A 224 -5.65 2.72 -5.17
CA VAL A 224 -4.73 2.35 -4.09
C VAL A 224 -3.31 2.26 -4.68
N PRO A 225 -2.27 2.81 -4.03
CA PRO A 225 -0.89 2.68 -4.52
C PRO A 225 -0.36 1.24 -4.50
N GLU A 226 0.72 1.01 -5.24
CA GLU A 226 1.42 -0.28 -5.32
C GLU A 226 2.11 -0.61 -3.99
N PHE A 227 1.89 -1.84 -3.50
CA PHE A 227 2.67 -2.52 -2.46
C PHE A 227 2.47 -4.02 -2.62
N GLY A 228 3.46 -4.80 -2.19
CA GLY A 228 3.52 -6.23 -2.44
C GLY A 228 3.50 -6.56 -3.92
N ASP A 229 2.85 -7.66 -4.27
CA ASP A 229 2.54 -8.03 -5.65
C ASP A 229 1.46 -7.11 -6.25
N GLY A 230 1.75 -5.82 -6.29
CA GLY A 230 0.91 -4.73 -6.75
C GLY A 230 1.33 -4.22 -8.13
N SER A 231 0.40 -3.57 -8.82
CA SER A 231 0.69 -2.88 -10.07
C SER A 231 -0.10 -1.59 -10.17
N TRP A 232 0.37 -0.65 -10.99
CA TRP A 232 -0.31 0.63 -11.16
C TRP A 232 -1.77 0.41 -11.59
N GLY A 233 -2.71 0.76 -10.71
CA GLY A 233 -4.12 0.49 -10.95
C GLY A 233 -4.59 -0.92 -10.79
N GLY A 234 -3.79 -1.75 -10.13
CA GLY A 234 -4.14 -3.11 -9.79
C GLY A 234 -5.49 -3.22 -9.09
N SER A 235 -6.32 -4.16 -9.56
CA SER A 235 -7.61 -4.54 -8.96
C SER A 235 -8.60 -3.41 -8.71
N TRP A 236 -8.48 -2.30 -9.44
CA TRP A 236 -9.36 -1.13 -9.31
C TRP A 236 -10.85 -1.48 -9.45
N GLU A 237 -11.18 -2.46 -10.29
CA GLU A 237 -12.55 -2.88 -10.56
C GLU A 237 -13.17 -3.54 -9.32
N ARG A 238 -12.39 -4.39 -8.63
CA ARG A 238 -12.84 -5.04 -7.40
C ARG A 238 -12.90 -4.06 -6.24
N ILE A 239 -11.91 -3.17 -6.13
CA ILE A 239 -11.91 -2.12 -5.11
C ILE A 239 -13.14 -1.22 -5.28
N THR A 240 -13.47 -0.84 -6.53
CA THR A 240 -14.69 -0.08 -6.83
C THR A 240 -15.95 -0.82 -6.36
N CYS A 241 -16.07 -2.11 -6.72
CA CYS A 241 -17.21 -2.94 -6.30
C CYS A 241 -17.32 -3.02 -4.76
N LEU A 242 -16.21 -3.33 -4.08
CA LEU A 242 -16.17 -3.41 -2.62
C LEU A 242 -16.53 -2.09 -1.96
N LEU A 243 -16.05 -0.95 -2.47
CA LEU A 243 -16.41 0.36 -1.93
C LEU A 243 -17.90 0.70 -2.15
N GLU A 244 -18.48 0.36 -3.31
CA GLU A 244 -19.94 0.48 -3.52
C GLU A 244 -20.73 -0.41 -2.56
N HIS A 245 -20.27 -1.65 -2.33
CA HIS A 245 -20.90 -2.57 -1.38
C HIS A 245 -20.84 -2.01 0.04
N GLY A 246 -19.67 -1.59 0.50
CA GLY A 246 -19.48 -0.98 1.81
C GLY A 246 -20.32 0.30 1.99
N ALA A 247 -20.38 1.14 0.95
CA ALA A 247 -21.22 2.35 0.95
C ALA A 247 -22.70 2.01 1.17
N LYS A 248 -23.23 1.01 0.45
CA LYS A 248 -24.60 0.53 0.62
C LYS A 248 -24.82 -0.11 2.00
N GLN A 249 -23.93 -1.03 2.40
CA GLN A 249 -24.06 -1.83 3.62
C GLN A 249 -24.03 -0.97 4.88
N TYR A 250 -23.11 0.00 4.94
CA TYR A 250 -22.90 0.85 6.12
C TYR A 250 -23.47 2.26 5.97
N ARG A 251 -24.17 2.55 4.86
CA ARG A 251 -24.67 3.90 4.52
C ARG A 251 -23.57 4.96 4.59
N ASN A 252 -22.40 4.61 4.08
CA ASN A 252 -21.19 5.42 4.20
C ASN A 252 -20.91 6.22 2.92
N GLY A 253 -21.16 7.53 2.99
CA GLY A 253 -20.89 8.47 1.89
C GLY A 253 -19.42 8.62 1.49
N GLU A 254 -18.48 8.33 2.40
CA GLU A 254 -17.03 8.35 2.13
C GLU A 254 -16.60 7.17 1.28
N MET A 255 -17.16 5.99 1.53
CA MET A 255 -16.96 4.82 0.67
C MET A 255 -17.60 5.06 -0.71
N LYS A 256 -18.76 5.74 -0.77
CA LYS A 256 -19.40 6.12 -2.04
C LYS A 256 -18.50 7.07 -2.84
N TRP A 257 -17.94 8.08 -2.18
CA TRP A 257 -16.98 9.01 -2.78
C TRP A 257 -15.74 8.29 -3.30
N ALA A 258 -15.20 7.38 -2.49
CA ALA A 258 -14.01 6.61 -2.85
C ALA A 258 -14.25 5.68 -4.03
N ALA A 259 -15.41 5.01 -4.10
CA ALA A 259 -15.80 4.17 -5.24
C ALA A 259 -15.83 4.98 -6.54
N ARG A 260 -16.44 6.16 -6.53
CA ARG A 260 -16.45 7.07 -7.68
C ARG A 260 -15.04 7.49 -8.06
N ARG A 261 -14.21 7.90 -7.09
CA ARG A 261 -12.83 8.34 -7.35
C ARG A 261 -11.96 7.25 -7.96
N VAL A 262 -12.02 6.02 -7.43
CA VAL A 262 -11.29 4.89 -8.01
C VAL A 262 -11.78 4.64 -9.44
N PHE A 263 -13.09 4.60 -9.67
CA PHE A 263 -13.65 4.38 -11.01
C PHE A 263 -13.21 5.46 -12.01
N GLU A 264 -13.35 6.74 -11.68
CA GLU A 264 -13.01 7.87 -12.57
C GLU A 264 -11.55 7.87 -13.01
N SER A 265 -10.65 7.52 -12.09
CA SER A 265 -9.22 7.45 -12.40
C SER A 265 -8.94 6.37 -13.45
N PHE A 266 -9.55 5.20 -13.32
CA PHE A 266 -9.30 4.08 -14.23
C PHE A 266 -10.13 4.10 -15.50
N GLU A 267 -11.30 4.76 -15.52
CA GLU A 267 -12.01 5.11 -16.75
C GLU A 267 -11.11 5.94 -17.68
N THR A 268 -10.36 6.90 -17.12
CA THR A 268 -9.40 7.71 -17.85
C THR A 268 -8.22 6.87 -18.37
N TYR A 269 -7.68 5.95 -17.57
CA TYR A 269 -6.55 5.09 -17.98
C TYR A 269 -6.95 3.99 -18.97
N HIS A 270 -8.21 3.55 -19.01
CA HIS A 270 -8.69 2.53 -19.95
C HIS A 270 -8.49 2.96 -21.41
N THR A 271 -8.76 4.23 -21.72
CA THR A 271 -8.50 4.80 -23.06
C THR A 271 -7.03 4.70 -23.48
N ILE A 272 -6.10 4.67 -22.52
CA ILE A 272 -4.65 4.56 -22.76
C ILE A 272 -4.21 3.09 -22.90
N PHE A 273 -4.78 2.17 -22.13
CA PHE A 273 -4.56 0.72 -22.30
C PHE A 273 -5.06 0.23 -23.66
N GLU A 274 -6.18 0.77 -24.15
CA GLU A 274 -6.68 0.54 -25.51
C GLU A 274 -5.68 0.96 -26.60
N MET A 275 -4.87 1.99 -26.35
CA MET A 275 -3.91 2.55 -27.31
C MET A 275 -2.58 1.79 -27.37
N THR A 276 -2.18 1.12 -26.29
CA THR A 276 -0.81 0.58 -26.17
C THR A 276 -0.64 -0.89 -26.57
N ALA A 277 -1.71 -1.63 -26.89
CA ALA A 277 -1.64 -3.01 -27.39
C ALA A 277 -0.85 -4.03 -26.53
N LEU A 278 -0.45 -3.63 -25.32
CA LEU A 278 0.45 -4.39 -24.44
C LEU A 278 -0.28 -5.39 -23.54
N TRP A 279 -1.60 -5.24 -23.40
CA TRP A 279 -2.47 -6.18 -22.70
C TRP A 279 -3.52 -6.73 -23.66
N ASP A 280 -3.64 -8.05 -23.63
CA ASP A 280 -4.54 -8.84 -24.45
C ASP A 280 -5.98 -8.29 -24.38
N TYR A 281 -6.65 -8.20 -25.52
CA TYR A 281 -8.04 -7.77 -25.68
C TYR A 281 -9.03 -8.44 -24.72
N ASN A 282 -8.68 -9.63 -24.25
CA ASN A 282 -9.37 -10.33 -23.17
C ASN A 282 -9.57 -9.47 -21.91
N TRP A 283 -8.60 -8.63 -21.54
CA TRP A 283 -8.65 -7.96 -20.24
C TRP A 283 -9.70 -6.85 -20.19
N SER A 284 -9.84 -6.01 -21.22
CA SER A 284 -10.84 -4.92 -21.24
C SER A 284 -12.28 -5.44 -21.11
N VAL A 285 -12.62 -6.52 -21.82
CA VAL A 285 -13.96 -7.12 -21.74
C VAL A 285 -14.19 -7.79 -20.37
N ILE A 286 -13.16 -8.43 -19.80
CA ILE A 286 -13.21 -8.98 -18.43
C ILE A 286 -13.45 -7.87 -17.41
N LEU A 287 -12.80 -6.70 -17.55
CA LEU A 287 -13.03 -5.55 -16.68
C LEU A 287 -14.49 -5.06 -16.78
N GLY A 288 -15.05 -4.98 -17.99
CA GLY A 288 -16.47 -4.68 -18.20
C GLY A 288 -17.41 -5.67 -17.49
N ALA A 289 -17.11 -6.98 -17.57
CA ALA A 289 -17.87 -8.00 -16.87
C ALA A 289 -17.79 -7.84 -15.34
N ARG A 290 -16.63 -7.50 -14.78
CA ARG A 290 -16.44 -7.28 -13.34
C ARG A 290 -17.14 -6.01 -12.82
N ILE A 291 -17.17 -4.93 -13.60
CA ILE A 291 -17.86 -3.68 -13.22
C ILE A 291 -19.39 -3.84 -13.16
N CYS A 292 -19.95 -4.91 -13.73
CA CYS A 292 -21.37 -5.22 -13.54
C CYS A 292 -21.74 -5.32 -12.05
N ASP A 293 -20.83 -5.82 -11.19
CA ASP A 293 -21.08 -5.90 -9.75
C ASP A 293 -21.10 -4.53 -9.06
N ALA A 294 -20.31 -3.55 -9.53
CA ALA A 294 -20.39 -2.18 -9.04
C ALA A 294 -21.77 -1.58 -9.30
N TYR A 295 -22.37 -1.83 -10.47
CA TYR A 295 -23.75 -1.43 -10.75
C TYR A 295 -24.75 -2.11 -9.82
N ARG A 296 -24.60 -3.43 -9.59
CA ARG A 296 -25.50 -4.21 -8.73
C ARG A 296 -25.43 -3.76 -7.27
N TRP A 297 -24.24 -3.44 -6.78
CA TRP A 297 -24.00 -3.05 -5.39
C TRP A 297 -24.17 -1.56 -5.12
N ALA A 298 -24.08 -0.71 -6.14
CA ALA A 298 -24.32 0.70 -5.97
C ALA A 298 -25.72 0.97 -5.40
N ASP A 299 -25.79 1.93 -4.48
CA ASP A 299 -27.03 2.52 -3.99
C ASP A 299 -26.92 4.03 -4.10
N ASP A 300 -27.53 4.60 -5.15
CA ASP A 300 -27.47 6.02 -5.44
C ASP A 300 -28.33 6.88 -4.47
N SER A 301 -29.01 6.25 -3.50
CA SER A 301 -29.62 6.97 -2.37
C SER A 301 -28.61 7.32 -1.27
N VAL A 302 -27.41 6.72 -1.27
CA VAL A 302 -26.34 7.09 -0.34
C VAL A 302 -25.72 8.40 -0.80
N GLU A 303 -25.86 9.45 0.02
CA GLU A 303 -25.25 10.75 -0.26
C GLU A 303 -23.72 10.64 -0.20
N GLU A 304 -23.08 11.03 -1.28
CA GLU A 304 -21.63 11.04 -1.38
C GLU A 304 -21.01 12.11 -0.47
N ARG A 305 -19.97 11.75 0.28
CA ARG A 305 -19.24 12.64 1.19
C ARG A 305 -17.74 12.48 1.01
N VAL A 306 -17.01 13.57 0.76
CA VAL A 306 -15.54 13.54 0.77
C VAL A 306 -15.06 13.20 2.19
N PRO A 307 -14.13 12.26 2.39
CA PRO A 307 -13.56 12.02 3.71
C PRO A 307 -12.82 13.26 4.23
N THR A 308 -12.67 13.35 5.54
CA THR A 308 -12.09 14.53 6.22
C THR A 308 -10.91 14.20 7.12
N ASP A 309 -10.60 12.93 7.29
CA ASP A 309 -9.49 12.49 8.12
C ASP A 309 -8.14 12.76 7.44
N GLY A 310 -7.13 13.03 8.27
CA GLY A 310 -5.77 13.35 7.83
C GLY A 310 -4.86 12.13 7.83
N SER A 311 -3.59 12.36 8.13
CA SER A 311 -2.60 11.30 8.31
C SER A 311 -3.01 10.31 9.41
N ARG A 312 -2.75 9.01 9.21
CA ARG A 312 -3.11 7.95 10.17
C ARG A 312 -2.30 6.68 9.98
N GLU A 313 -2.25 5.86 11.02
CA GLU A 313 -2.11 4.40 10.87
C GLU A 313 -3.40 3.85 10.26
N VAL A 314 -3.28 3.09 9.17
CA VAL A 314 -4.44 2.63 8.38
C VAL A 314 -5.20 1.54 9.14
N LEU A 315 -4.46 0.56 9.67
CA LEU A 315 -4.89 -0.47 10.61
C LEU A 315 -3.85 -0.55 11.75
N GLU A 316 -4.14 -1.33 12.79
CA GLU A 316 -3.27 -1.47 13.96
C GLU A 316 -1.89 -2.08 13.63
N ASP A 317 -0.88 -1.87 14.48
CA ASP A 317 0.49 -2.34 14.27
C ASP A 317 0.62 -3.87 14.10
N TRP A 318 -0.36 -4.66 14.57
CA TRP A 318 -0.35 -6.10 14.36
C TRP A 318 -0.84 -6.52 12.96
N ILE A 319 -1.66 -5.68 12.30
CA ILE A 319 -2.40 -6.01 11.07
C ILE A 319 -2.22 -4.93 10.01
N GLY A 320 -1.89 -5.31 8.77
CA GLY A 320 -1.87 -4.41 7.62
C GLY A 320 -0.68 -3.44 7.59
N LYS A 321 -0.14 -3.02 8.75
CA LYS A 321 1.15 -2.33 8.95
C LYS A 321 1.46 -1.25 7.92
N LYS A 322 0.54 -0.27 7.82
CA LYS A 322 0.63 0.87 6.89
C LYS A 322 0.36 2.20 7.59
N VAL A 323 1.10 3.22 7.18
CA VAL A 323 0.87 4.61 7.56
C VAL A 323 0.59 5.42 6.31
N VAL A 324 -0.45 6.25 6.37
CA VAL A 324 -0.69 7.28 5.37
C VAL A 324 -0.43 8.64 5.99
N PHE A 325 0.36 9.47 5.31
CA PHE A 325 0.41 10.90 5.55
C PHE A 325 -0.41 11.62 4.50
N ARG A 326 -1.26 12.58 4.88
CA ARG A 326 -2.00 13.41 3.92
C ARG A 326 -2.40 14.77 4.47
N ASN A 327 -2.57 15.76 3.60
CA ASN A 327 -3.20 17.05 3.93
C ASN A 327 -4.65 17.18 3.44
N GLY A 328 -5.17 16.18 2.74
CA GLY A 328 -6.52 16.19 2.19
C GLY A 328 -6.80 15.01 1.28
N TRP A 329 -7.93 15.09 0.59
CA TRP A 329 -8.46 14.05 -0.30
C TRP A 329 -8.68 14.54 -1.73
N ASN A 330 -8.42 15.81 -2.00
CA ASN A 330 -8.54 16.40 -3.33
C ASN A 330 -7.44 15.89 -4.25
N ARG A 331 -7.62 16.04 -5.57
CA ARG A 331 -6.66 15.53 -6.56
C ARG A 331 -5.26 16.15 -6.43
N ASP A 332 -5.18 17.36 -5.93
CA ASP A 332 -3.96 18.12 -5.68
C ASP A 332 -3.38 17.92 -4.28
N SER A 333 -4.05 17.16 -3.41
CA SER A 333 -3.57 16.91 -2.05
C SER A 333 -2.26 16.11 -2.03
N THR A 334 -1.48 16.35 -0.98
CA THR A 334 -0.27 15.58 -0.69
C THR A 334 -0.66 14.30 0.02
N TYR A 335 -0.06 13.19 -0.40
CA TYR A 335 -0.29 11.85 0.11
C TYR A 335 1.02 11.04 0.09
N MET A 336 1.35 10.37 1.19
CA MET A 336 2.44 9.39 1.26
C MET A 336 1.93 8.08 1.86
N LEU A 337 2.23 6.95 1.21
CA LEU A 337 2.00 5.62 1.75
C LEU A 337 3.32 4.99 2.19
N VAL A 338 3.36 4.51 3.42
CA VAL A 338 4.47 3.78 4.01
C VAL A 338 4.00 2.37 4.35
N ASN A 339 4.68 1.35 3.83
CA ASN A 339 4.44 -0.05 4.19
C ASN A 339 5.57 -0.52 5.12
N TYR A 340 5.22 -1.11 6.26
CA TYR A 340 6.17 -1.70 7.19
C TYR A 340 5.81 -3.14 7.55
N MET A 341 5.02 -3.82 6.71
CA MET A 341 4.60 -5.19 6.91
C MET A 341 5.76 -6.18 6.72
N ASP A 342 6.11 -6.87 7.81
CA ASP A 342 6.94 -8.08 7.80
C ASP A 342 6.08 -9.33 7.57
N VAL A 343 6.67 -10.52 7.69
CA VAL A 343 5.91 -11.77 7.76
C VAL A 343 5.35 -11.88 9.19
N PRO A 344 4.03 -11.77 9.40
CA PRO A 344 3.46 -11.72 10.74
C PRO A 344 3.29 -13.13 11.33
N ASP A 345 3.19 -13.21 12.65
CA ASP A 345 2.99 -14.47 13.38
C ASP A 345 1.52 -14.95 13.41
N PHE A 346 0.61 -14.32 12.67
CA PHE A 346 -0.78 -14.78 12.53
C PHE A 346 -1.02 -15.52 11.22
N GLY A 347 -2.11 -16.32 11.19
CA GLY A 347 -2.53 -17.04 9.97
C GLY A 347 -1.64 -18.23 9.61
N VAL A 348 -0.88 -18.76 10.59
CA VAL A 348 0.14 -19.81 10.43
C VAL A 348 -0.32 -20.98 9.56
N ASP A 349 -1.54 -21.48 9.78
CA ASP A 349 -2.10 -22.61 9.00
C ASP A 349 -2.11 -22.36 7.48
N GLY A 350 -2.62 -21.20 7.03
CA GLY A 350 -2.59 -20.85 5.61
C GLY A 350 -1.19 -20.53 5.09
N ARG A 351 -0.31 -19.99 5.95
CA ARG A 351 1.08 -19.70 5.59
C ARG A 351 1.91 -20.97 5.41
N ASP A 352 1.72 -21.95 6.28
CA ASP A 352 2.36 -23.27 6.18
C ASP A 352 1.97 -23.96 4.88
N MET A 353 0.72 -23.81 4.46
CA MET A 353 0.27 -24.27 3.16
C MET A 353 1.02 -23.54 2.02
N LEU A 354 1.06 -22.20 2.02
CA LEU A 354 1.80 -21.42 1.01
C LEU A 354 3.30 -21.76 0.93
N ARG A 355 3.94 -22.11 2.05
CA ARG A 355 5.33 -22.60 2.04
C ARG A 355 5.55 -23.84 1.18
N THR A 356 4.49 -24.57 0.86
CA THR A 356 4.55 -25.78 0.03
C THR A 356 4.09 -25.54 -1.41
N THR A 357 3.52 -24.38 -1.73
CA THR A 357 2.88 -24.12 -3.04
C THR A 357 3.42 -22.93 -3.80
N ILE A 358 4.12 -21.99 -3.15
CA ILE A 358 4.73 -20.81 -3.80
C ILE A 358 6.23 -20.67 -3.45
N PRO A 359 7.04 -19.96 -4.28
CA PRO A 359 8.44 -19.71 -4.01
C PRO A 359 8.63 -18.64 -2.90
N VAL A 360 8.44 -19.06 -1.65
CA VAL A 360 8.43 -18.18 -0.46
C VAL A 360 9.72 -17.42 -0.24
N GLU A 361 10.85 -17.92 -0.72
CA GLU A 361 12.14 -17.23 -0.64
C GLU A 361 12.15 -15.90 -1.40
N SER A 362 11.17 -15.67 -2.28
CA SER A 362 11.09 -14.43 -3.06
C SER A 362 9.72 -13.76 -3.01
N GLU A 363 8.63 -14.49 -2.76
CA GLU A 363 7.26 -13.93 -2.72
C GLU A 363 6.73 -13.70 -1.29
N LYS A 364 7.49 -14.15 -0.29
CA LYS A 364 7.02 -14.36 1.09
C LYS A 364 5.79 -15.27 1.14
N THR A 365 5.32 -15.60 2.34
CA THR A 365 4.08 -16.39 2.51
C THR A 365 2.81 -15.52 2.41
N HIS A 366 2.88 -14.37 1.75
CA HIS A 366 1.78 -13.39 1.70
C HIS A 366 1.75 -12.51 0.46
N HIS A 367 2.47 -12.85 -0.61
CA HIS A 367 2.55 -12.00 -1.81
C HIS A 367 3.04 -10.57 -1.54
N GLY A 368 3.80 -10.38 -0.47
CA GLY A 368 4.46 -9.11 -0.17
C GLY A 368 5.91 -9.16 -0.60
N GLN A 369 6.52 -7.99 -0.78
CA GLN A 369 7.91 -7.87 -1.22
C GLN A 369 8.80 -7.53 -0.04
N ALA A 370 10.13 -7.58 -0.18
CA ALA A 370 11.09 -7.18 0.84
C ALA A 370 11.12 -5.65 1.01
N GLU A 371 9.96 -5.07 1.26
CA GLU A 371 9.67 -3.64 1.22
C GLU A 371 9.37 -3.07 2.62
N GLU A 372 9.78 -3.77 3.68
CA GLU A 372 9.58 -3.29 5.04
C GLU A 372 10.15 -1.89 5.21
N ASN A 373 9.30 -1.00 5.72
CA ASN A 373 9.62 0.36 6.06
C ASN A 373 9.94 1.24 4.81
N THR A 374 9.44 0.83 3.64
CA THR A 374 9.52 1.56 2.37
C THR A 374 8.52 2.72 2.30
N ILE A 375 8.83 3.71 1.48
CA ILE A 375 7.82 4.62 0.94
C ILE A 375 7.29 4.01 -0.37
N CYS A 376 6.07 3.46 -0.33
CA CYS A 376 5.43 2.86 -1.50
C CYS A 376 5.01 3.93 -2.51
N SER A 377 4.53 5.08 -2.03
CA SER A 377 4.19 6.19 -2.92
C SER A 377 4.24 7.53 -2.20
N LEU A 378 4.59 8.58 -2.96
CA LEU A 378 4.40 9.98 -2.61
C LEU A 378 3.73 10.67 -3.79
N MET A 379 2.66 11.40 -3.53
CA MET A 379 1.90 12.16 -4.53
C MET A 379 1.63 13.56 -4.00
N SER A 380 1.62 14.55 -4.88
CA SER A 380 1.24 15.92 -4.54
C SER A 380 0.92 16.69 -5.82
N HIS A 381 0.03 17.68 -5.72
CA HIS A 381 -0.37 18.55 -6.84
C HIS A 381 -0.82 17.77 -8.10
N GLY A 382 -1.40 16.58 -7.93
CA GLY A 382 -1.87 15.73 -9.02
C GLY A 382 -0.81 14.87 -9.72
N SER A 383 0.45 14.92 -9.29
CA SER A 383 1.55 14.11 -9.81
C SER A 383 1.94 13.01 -8.83
N VAL A 384 2.39 11.87 -9.37
CA VAL A 384 3.15 10.87 -8.61
C VAL A 384 4.60 11.34 -8.54
N LEU A 385 5.15 11.43 -7.34
CA LEU A 385 6.48 11.96 -7.06
C LEU A 385 7.48 10.86 -6.66
N LEU A 386 6.96 9.79 -6.05
CA LEU A 386 7.69 8.56 -5.72
C LEU A 386 6.72 7.38 -5.88
N GLY A 387 7.23 6.22 -6.32
CA GLY A 387 6.45 4.98 -6.48
C GLY A 387 7.26 3.75 -6.11
N ASP A 388 6.61 2.60 -5.98
CA ASP A 388 7.25 1.33 -5.66
C ASP A 388 7.85 0.65 -6.92
N SER A 389 8.43 -0.54 -6.75
CA SER A 389 9.12 -1.32 -7.77
C SER A 389 8.16 -2.12 -8.68
N GLY A 390 6.89 -2.22 -8.31
CA GLY A 390 5.84 -2.94 -9.03
C GLY A 390 5.90 -4.46 -8.84
N TYR A 391 5.02 -5.19 -9.52
CA TYR A 391 4.78 -6.62 -9.26
C TYR A 391 6.02 -7.52 -9.51
N ARG A 392 6.43 -7.71 -10.77
CA ARG A 392 7.59 -8.55 -11.13
C ARG A 392 8.05 -8.29 -12.55
N GLU A 393 9.36 -8.46 -12.79
CA GLU A 393 9.93 -8.30 -14.13
C GLU A 393 9.68 -9.51 -15.03
N THR A 394 9.82 -10.71 -14.48
CA THR A 394 9.66 -11.97 -15.21
C THR A 394 8.80 -12.94 -14.42
N ASP A 395 8.46 -14.07 -15.03
CA ASP A 395 7.72 -15.12 -14.32
C ASP A 395 8.52 -15.78 -13.19
N THR A 396 9.85 -15.60 -13.19
CA THR A 396 10.74 -16.06 -12.14
C THR A 396 11.32 -14.89 -11.37
N THR A 397 12.01 -15.20 -10.29
CA THR A 397 12.62 -14.24 -9.37
C THR A 397 13.88 -13.61 -9.95
N GLY A 398 14.31 -14.05 -11.15
CA GLY A 398 15.49 -13.61 -11.89
C GLY A 398 16.81 -13.56 -11.10
N PRO A 399 17.91 -13.03 -11.68
CA PRO A 399 19.24 -13.06 -11.06
C PRO A 399 19.39 -12.34 -9.72
N ASN A 400 18.57 -11.32 -9.43
CA ASN A 400 18.74 -10.48 -8.23
C ASN A 400 17.49 -10.43 -7.33
N GLY A 401 16.59 -11.41 -7.45
CA GLY A 401 15.25 -11.42 -6.81
C GLY A 401 14.26 -10.44 -7.43
N GLU A 402 14.72 -9.70 -8.44
CA GLU A 402 14.02 -8.68 -9.19
C GLU A 402 13.25 -7.76 -8.24
N TRP A 403 12.14 -7.18 -8.67
CA TRP A 403 11.48 -6.09 -7.96
C TRP A 403 10.91 -6.45 -6.58
N ARG A 404 10.97 -7.72 -6.18
CA ARG A 404 10.61 -8.17 -4.84
C ARG A 404 11.75 -8.06 -3.83
N ALA A 405 12.99 -7.92 -4.27
CA ALA A 405 14.15 -7.84 -3.39
C ALA A 405 14.31 -6.45 -2.75
N ASP A 406 14.86 -6.42 -1.55
CA ASP A 406 15.01 -5.23 -0.70
C ASP A 406 15.69 -4.06 -1.41
N THR A 407 16.65 -4.37 -2.28
CA THR A 407 17.39 -3.38 -3.06
C THR A 407 16.51 -2.57 -3.99
N PHE A 408 15.32 -3.02 -4.40
CA PHE A 408 14.50 -2.28 -5.36
C PHE A 408 13.51 -1.30 -4.74
N HIS A 409 13.45 -1.14 -3.41
CA HIS A 409 12.45 -0.33 -2.72
C HIS A 409 13.03 0.98 -2.14
N ASN A 410 12.15 1.95 -1.84
CA ASN A 410 12.52 3.26 -1.28
C ASN A 410 12.84 3.15 0.23
N ARG A 411 13.91 2.44 0.58
CA ARG A 411 14.23 2.00 1.95
C ARG A 411 15.73 2.06 2.25
N ILE A 412 16.07 1.77 3.51
CA ILE A 412 17.43 1.43 3.92
C ILE A 412 17.71 -0.03 3.55
N VAL A 413 18.92 -0.26 3.04
CA VAL A 413 19.49 -1.58 2.77
C VAL A 413 20.82 -1.72 3.52
N VAL A 414 20.98 -2.84 4.19
CA VAL A 414 22.20 -3.19 4.94
C VAL A 414 22.80 -4.45 4.37
N ARG A 415 24.12 -4.45 4.19
CA ARG A 415 24.91 -5.62 3.80
C ARG A 415 26.15 -5.74 4.68
N LYS A 416 26.55 -6.98 4.95
CA LYS A 416 27.86 -7.27 5.54
C LYS A 416 28.96 -6.98 4.53
N GLY A 417 30.11 -6.53 5.02
CA GLY A 417 31.26 -6.14 4.22
C GLY A 417 31.30 -4.65 3.90
N ARG A 418 32.49 -4.19 3.50
CA ARG A 418 32.77 -2.80 3.16
C ARG A 418 32.76 -2.61 1.63
N ALA A 419 31.81 -1.84 1.12
CA ALA A 419 31.80 -1.44 -0.28
C ALA A 419 33.02 -0.58 -0.62
N ASP A 420 33.64 -0.84 -1.77
CA ASP A 420 34.72 -0.02 -2.29
C ASP A 420 34.15 1.35 -2.73
N PRO A 421 34.65 2.48 -2.19
CA PRO A 421 34.16 3.82 -2.55
C PRO A 421 34.37 4.17 -4.03
N GLN A 422 35.27 3.50 -4.75
CA GLN A 422 35.54 3.72 -6.17
C GLN A 422 34.65 2.89 -7.09
N MET A 423 34.01 1.84 -6.58
CA MET A 423 33.17 0.93 -7.35
C MET A 423 31.70 1.33 -7.24
N ARG A 424 30.90 0.92 -8.24
CA ARG A 424 29.44 1.04 -8.19
C ARG A 424 28.87 0.37 -6.94
N LEU A 425 27.90 1.02 -6.29
CA LEU A 425 27.28 0.56 -5.05
C LEU A 425 26.20 -0.49 -5.30
N LEU A 426 25.32 -0.30 -6.29
CA LEU A 426 24.21 -1.23 -6.52
C LEU A 426 24.66 -2.69 -6.74
N PRO A 427 25.71 -2.98 -7.53
CA PRO A 427 26.21 -4.35 -7.68
C PRO A 427 26.74 -4.97 -6.39
N PHE A 428 27.16 -4.17 -5.41
CA PHE A 428 27.55 -4.66 -4.09
C PHE A 428 26.32 -4.95 -3.21
N LEU A 429 25.24 -4.17 -3.34
CA LEU A 429 24.01 -4.36 -2.57
C LEU A 429 23.16 -5.51 -3.09
N MET A 430 23.13 -5.71 -4.41
CA MET A 430 22.37 -6.78 -5.06
C MET A 430 22.99 -8.15 -4.76
N ASP A 431 22.18 -9.06 -4.25
CA ASP A 431 22.51 -10.47 -4.04
C ASP A 431 21.54 -11.34 -4.84
N ALA A 432 21.42 -12.64 -4.53
CA ALA A 432 20.46 -13.53 -5.17
C ALA A 432 18.98 -13.14 -4.94
N GLY A 433 18.73 -12.08 -4.16
CA GLY A 433 17.42 -11.47 -3.96
C GLY A 433 16.46 -12.30 -3.14
N ARG A 434 17.01 -13.22 -2.34
CA ARG A 434 16.24 -13.96 -1.34
C ARG A 434 15.79 -13.01 -0.24
N TYR A 435 14.55 -13.20 0.20
CA TYR A 435 13.99 -12.49 1.32
C TYR A 435 14.80 -12.74 2.59
N LYS A 436 15.09 -11.65 3.30
CA LYS A 436 15.78 -11.64 4.59
C LYS A 436 14.70 -11.48 5.64
N PHE A 437 14.50 -12.51 6.47
CA PHE A 437 13.42 -12.50 7.45
C PHE A 437 13.70 -11.44 8.51
N VAL A 438 12.85 -10.43 8.56
CA VAL A 438 12.90 -9.36 9.56
C VAL A 438 11.62 -9.35 10.39
N SER A 439 11.69 -8.67 11.54
CA SER A 439 10.50 -8.29 12.32
C SER A 439 10.31 -6.78 12.29
N THR A 440 9.06 -6.33 12.33
CA THR A 440 8.71 -4.91 12.31
C THR A 440 7.69 -4.53 13.36
N LYS A 441 7.70 -3.24 13.73
CA LYS A 441 6.68 -2.63 14.58
C LYS A 441 6.60 -1.12 14.40
N SER A 442 5.43 -0.56 14.56
CA SER A 442 5.19 0.85 14.85
C SER A 442 5.61 1.12 16.28
N LEU A 443 6.38 2.18 16.48
CA LEU A 443 6.78 2.61 17.82
C LEU A 443 5.74 3.56 18.41
N HIS A 444 5.11 4.38 17.56
CA HIS A 444 3.92 5.17 17.80
C HIS A 444 3.57 5.97 16.54
N PHE A 445 2.33 6.45 16.46
CA PHE A 445 1.93 7.48 15.50
C PHE A 445 1.25 8.64 16.22
N HIS A 446 1.58 9.87 15.80
CA HIS A 446 1.01 11.08 16.41
C HIS A 446 0.68 12.15 15.37
N ASN A 447 -0.56 12.65 15.42
CA ASN A 447 -0.95 13.89 14.76
C ASN A 447 -0.79 15.06 15.74
N LEU A 448 0.19 15.92 15.49
CA LEU A 448 0.42 17.15 16.27
C LEU A 448 -0.02 18.34 15.42
N GLN A 449 -0.26 19.52 16.02
CA GLN A 449 -0.75 20.67 15.26
C GLN A 449 0.18 21.06 14.10
N PRO A 450 1.52 21.18 14.27
CA PRO A 450 2.39 21.58 13.16
C PRO A 450 2.90 20.41 12.31
N ILE A 451 2.82 19.17 12.82
CA ILE A 451 3.59 18.04 12.31
C ILE A 451 2.90 16.70 12.58
N ASP A 452 2.94 15.76 11.63
CA ASP A 452 2.60 14.36 11.89
C ASP A 452 3.88 13.53 11.97
N VAL A 453 3.91 12.54 12.86
CA VAL A 453 5.10 11.72 13.14
C VAL A 453 4.78 10.23 13.17
N SER A 454 5.61 9.45 12.46
CA SER A 454 5.60 7.99 12.47
C SER A 454 7.01 7.41 12.57
N PRO A 455 7.43 6.96 13.75
CA PRO A 455 8.55 6.03 13.91
C PRO A 455 8.12 4.57 13.76
N THR A 456 8.75 3.88 12.83
CA THR A 456 8.61 2.43 12.59
C THR A 456 9.98 1.76 12.68
N ARG A 457 10.03 0.52 13.17
CA ARG A 457 11.26 -0.24 13.40
C ARG A 457 11.28 -1.50 12.55
N VAL A 458 12.45 -1.79 11.99
CA VAL A 458 12.85 -3.08 11.42
C VAL A 458 13.93 -3.69 12.33
N THR A 459 13.87 -4.98 12.58
CA THR A 459 14.94 -5.74 13.23
C THR A 459 15.29 -6.95 12.39
N ASP A 460 16.53 -6.99 11.92
CA ASP A 460 17.13 -8.11 11.20
C ASP A 460 18.23 -8.71 12.08
N THR A 461 17.89 -9.79 12.76
CA THR A 461 18.82 -10.47 13.66
C THR A 461 19.89 -11.25 12.92
N GLU A 462 19.64 -11.67 11.67
CA GLU A 462 20.59 -12.48 10.89
C GLU A 462 21.69 -11.61 10.29
N THR A 463 21.32 -10.48 9.69
CA THR A 463 22.29 -9.48 9.23
C THR A 463 22.92 -8.75 10.41
N GLY A 464 22.21 -8.61 11.54
CA GLY A 464 22.73 -8.04 12.77
C GLY A 464 22.51 -6.54 12.90
N TYR A 465 21.32 -6.03 12.55
CA TYR A 465 20.98 -4.62 12.71
C TYR A 465 19.52 -4.37 13.12
N GLN A 466 19.28 -3.20 13.70
CA GLN A 466 17.96 -2.60 13.90
C GLN A 466 17.92 -1.27 13.14
N TRP A 467 16.78 -0.94 12.55
CA TRP A 467 16.58 0.29 11.82
C TRP A 467 15.25 0.93 12.20
N ASP A 468 15.30 2.14 12.77
CA ASP A 468 14.14 2.97 13.00
C ASP A 468 14.05 4.04 11.90
N ARG A 469 12.93 4.12 11.21
CA ARG A 469 12.62 5.22 10.30
C ARG A 469 11.65 6.15 10.98
N VAL A 470 12.06 7.39 11.20
CA VAL A 470 11.17 8.43 11.74
C VAL A 470 10.79 9.38 10.63
N ILE A 471 9.53 9.33 10.20
CA ILE A 471 8.98 10.23 9.19
C ILE A 471 8.24 11.35 9.90
N SER A 472 8.61 12.58 9.56
CA SER A 472 8.02 13.81 10.08
C SER A 472 7.42 14.62 8.93
N TYR A 473 6.10 14.75 8.89
CA TYR A 473 5.38 15.53 7.88
C TYR A 473 5.04 16.93 8.39
N VAL A 474 5.74 17.95 7.89
CA VAL A 474 5.55 19.35 8.30
C VAL A 474 4.41 19.97 7.52
N LYS A 475 3.23 20.05 8.14
CA LYS A 475 1.94 20.34 7.48
C LYS A 475 1.90 21.69 6.76
N LYS A 476 2.42 22.74 7.41
CA LYS A 476 2.29 24.12 6.91
C LYS A 476 3.04 24.34 5.60
N ASP A 477 4.22 23.73 5.47
CA ASP A 477 5.14 23.96 4.36
C ASP A 477 5.22 22.77 3.41
N ASP A 478 4.47 21.71 3.73
CA ASP A 478 4.22 20.53 2.90
C ASP A 478 5.49 19.78 2.48
N TYR A 479 6.32 19.40 3.45
CA TYR A 479 7.50 18.58 3.21
C TYR A 479 7.67 17.50 4.28
N PHE A 480 8.50 16.51 3.95
CA PHE A 480 8.81 15.38 4.81
C PHE A 480 10.28 15.39 5.19
N VAL A 481 10.55 15.07 6.45
CA VAL A 481 11.89 14.80 6.95
C VAL A 481 11.93 13.34 7.43
N LEU A 482 12.86 12.58 6.88
CA LEU A 482 13.14 11.20 7.24
C LEU A 482 14.45 11.17 7.99
N ILE A 483 14.40 10.63 9.22
CA ILE A 483 15.59 10.33 10.01
C ILE A 483 15.62 8.82 10.18
N ASP A 484 16.55 8.17 9.47
CA ASP A 484 16.80 6.74 9.56
C ASP A 484 17.93 6.49 10.57
N ILE A 485 17.61 5.79 11.66
CA ILE A 485 18.49 5.49 12.79
C ILE A 485 18.81 3.99 12.74
N LEU A 486 20.06 3.65 12.43
CA LEU A 486 20.52 2.27 12.40
C LEU A 486 21.35 1.97 13.64
N LYS A 487 21.09 0.84 14.28
CA LYS A 487 21.87 0.29 15.38
C LYS A 487 22.42 -1.07 14.96
N THR A 488 23.73 -1.25 14.99
CA THR A 488 24.35 -2.56 14.80
C THR A 488 24.14 -3.43 16.05
N LEU A 489 23.80 -4.70 15.87
CA LEU A 489 23.55 -5.64 16.97
C LEU A 489 24.78 -6.48 17.30
N GLU A 490 25.70 -6.59 16.34
CA GLU A 490 26.97 -7.31 16.45
C GLU A 490 28.10 -6.49 15.84
N PRO A 491 29.36 -6.70 16.26
CA PRO A 491 30.48 -6.02 15.64
C PRO A 491 30.75 -6.60 14.25
N GLY A 492 31.16 -5.77 13.30
CA GLY A 492 31.48 -6.24 11.96
C GLY A 492 31.68 -5.14 10.94
N GLU A 493 32.00 -5.55 9.72
CA GLU A 493 31.97 -4.65 8.57
C GLU A 493 30.57 -4.58 8.00
N PHE A 494 30.07 -3.35 7.85
CA PHE A 494 28.76 -3.09 7.28
C PHE A 494 28.83 -2.02 6.21
N THR A 495 27.93 -2.13 5.24
CA THR A 495 27.55 -1.07 4.31
C THR A 495 26.07 -0.79 4.50
N LEU A 496 25.76 0.44 4.89
CA LEU A 496 24.42 0.94 5.20
C LEU A 496 24.05 1.94 4.11
N SER A 497 22.91 1.78 3.45
CA SER A 497 22.56 2.63 2.29
C SER A 497 21.08 3.00 2.27
N SER A 498 20.78 4.29 2.14
CA SER A 498 19.43 4.81 1.86
C SER A 498 19.23 4.90 0.36
N LEU A 499 18.15 4.29 -0.16
CA LEU A 499 17.87 4.20 -1.59
C LEU A 499 16.53 4.86 -1.93
N LEU A 500 16.48 5.63 -3.02
CA LEU A 500 15.26 6.24 -3.58
C LEU A 500 15.30 6.14 -5.11
N TYR A 501 14.16 5.88 -5.76
CA TYR A 501 14.12 5.51 -7.18
C TYR A 501 13.20 6.35 -8.06
N LEU A 502 13.76 7.03 -9.07
CA LEU A 502 13.06 8.02 -9.88
C LEU A 502 13.53 8.01 -11.35
N GLN A 503 12.85 8.70 -12.29
CA GLN A 503 13.15 8.58 -13.74
C GLN A 503 14.01 9.70 -14.31
N GLY A 504 13.92 10.91 -13.74
CA GLY A 504 14.64 12.09 -14.24
C GLY A 504 15.05 13.01 -13.10
N PHE A 505 16.13 13.78 -13.29
CA PHE A 505 16.53 14.82 -12.33
C PHE A 505 17.26 16.00 -12.96
N THR A 506 17.33 17.06 -12.16
CA THR A 506 18.16 18.25 -12.32
C THR A 506 18.75 18.60 -10.96
N ASP A 507 19.96 19.16 -10.93
CA ASP A 507 20.56 19.62 -9.69
C ASP A 507 19.93 20.95 -9.25
N VAL A 508 19.53 21.02 -7.97
CA VAL A 508 19.11 22.29 -7.33
C VAL A 508 20.32 22.96 -6.70
N ARG A 509 21.09 22.17 -5.94
CA ARG A 509 22.36 22.51 -5.29
C ARG A 509 23.05 21.22 -4.87
N ALA A 510 24.28 21.31 -4.40
CA ALA A 510 25.02 20.13 -3.93
C ALA A 510 24.19 19.32 -2.91
N GLY A 511 23.85 18.08 -3.26
CA GLY A 511 23.05 17.20 -2.41
C GLY A 511 21.55 17.29 -2.52
N TYR A 512 21.03 18.15 -3.40
CA TYR A 512 19.62 18.37 -3.59
C TYR A 512 19.29 18.21 -5.06
N TYR A 513 18.47 17.22 -5.34
CA TYR A 513 18.10 16.81 -6.69
C TYR A 513 16.61 17.10 -6.88
N ASN A 514 16.27 17.91 -7.87
CA ASN A 514 14.88 18.09 -8.29
C ASN A 514 14.57 16.99 -9.32
N THR A 515 13.61 16.16 -8.99
CA THR A 515 13.40 14.85 -9.61
C THR A 515 11.96 14.67 -10.07
N ARG A 516 11.73 13.70 -10.95
CA ARG A 516 10.40 13.40 -11.49
C ARG A 516 10.20 11.93 -11.83
N ILE A 517 8.94 11.54 -11.84
CA ILE A 517 8.43 10.36 -12.53
C ILE A 517 7.74 10.88 -13.79
N GLU A 518 8.17 10.44 -14.97
CA GLU A 518 7.63 10.92 -16.25
C GLU A 518 6.46 10.05 -16.68
N THR A 519 6.56 8.74 -16.45
CA THR A 519 5.58 7.75 -16.87
C THR A 519 5.26 6.73 -15.79
N LEU A 520 4.04 6.21 -15.84
CA LEU A 520 3.45 5.28 -14.89
C LEU A 520 3.01 3.99 -15.60
N GLY A 521 2.84 2.96 -14.79
CA GLY A 521 2.33 1.66 -15.23
C GLY A 521 3.25 0.90 -16.17
N TYR A 522 2.72 -0.21 -16.69
CA TYR A 522 3.43 -1.11 -17.58
C TYR A 522 3.95 -0.40 -18.83
N SER A 523 5.22 -0.63 -19.16
CA SER A 523 5.88 -0.12 -20.36
C SER A 523 5.78 1.40 -20.57
N ALA A 524 5.70 2.18 -19.48
CA ALA A 524 5.59 3.63 -19.56
C ALA A 524 4.35 4.12 -20.35
N ALA A 525 3.27 3.33 -20.36
CA ALA A 525 2.07 3.61 -21.15
C ALA A 525 1.33 4.88 -20.72
N ILE A 526 1.42 5.24 -19.45
CA ILE A 526 0.66 6.35 -18.86
C ILE A 526 1.59 7.52 -18.60
N ALA A 527 1.32 8.68 -19.20
CA ALA A 527 2.00 9.91 -18.83
C ALA A 527 1.61 10.31 -17.41
N ASN A 528 2.60 10.51 -16.53
CA ASN A 528 2.36 11.14 -15.25
C ASN A 528 2.05 12.63 -15.48
N PRO A 529 1.03 13.21 -14.84
CA PRO A 529 0.80 14.65 -14.94
C PRO A 529 2.06 15.43 -14.56
N ASP A 530 2.51 16.31 -15.45
CA ASP A 530 3.65 17.20 -15.19
C ASP A 530 3.12 18.48 -14.51
N THR A 531 2.73 18.34 -13.24
CA THR A 531 2.18 19.41 -12.40
C THR A 531 2.99 19.62 -11.11
N ALA A 532 3.88 18.70 -10.75
CA ALA A 532 4.87 18.87 -9.71
C ALA A 532 6.12 18.01 -9.92
N SER A 533 7.19 18.38 -9.24
CA SER A 533 8.42 17.62 -9.09
C SER A 533 8.73 17.37 -7.61
N LEU A 534 9.75 16.57 -7.33
CA LEU A 534 10.19 16.26 -5.97
C LEU A 534 11.64 16.69 -5.77
N VAL A 535 11.91 17.53 -4.79
CA VAL A 535 13.28 17.74 -4.34
C VAL A 535 13.63 16.70 -3.29
N ILE A 536 14.66 15.90 -3.59
CA ILE A 536 15.30 14.99 -2.65
C ILE A 536 16.56 15.67 -2.15
N GLY A 537 16.68 15.86 -0.84
CA GLY A 537 17.88 16.41 -0.21
C GLY A 537 18.55 15.40 0.72
N PHE A 538 19.87 15.35 0.67
CA PHE A 538 20.74 14.68 1.65
C PHE A 538 21.53 15.74 2.43
N PRO A 539 21.01 16.25 3.57
CA PRO A 539 21.64 17.33 4.32
C PRO A 539 22.99 16.97 4.91
N ASP A 540 23.19 15.70 5.27
CA ASP A 540 24.48 15.22 5.78
C ASP A 540 25.44 14.95 4.62
N ARG A 541 26.46 15.79 4.45
CA ARG A 541 27.45 15.68 3.37
C ARG A 541 28.61 14.76 3.70
N SER A 542 28.67 14.16 4.89
CA SER A 542 29.80 13.34 5.31
C SER A 542 29.77 11.92 4.73
N LYS A 543 28.70 11.55 4.04
CA LYS A 543 28.46 10.20 3.51
C LYS A 543 28.66 10.14 2.01
N ARG A 544 28.89 8.94 1.50
CA ARG A 544 29.01 8.70 0.07
C ARG A 544 27.65 8.88 -0.58
N GLU A 545 27.58 9.67 -1.64
CA GLU A 545 26.37 9.83 -2.44
C GLU A 545 26.60 9.36 -3.87
N GLY A 546 25.54 8.94 -4.54
CA GLY A 546 25.61 8.60 -5.95
C GLY A 546 24.24 8.36 -6.57
N ILE A 547 24.28 8.24 -7.90
CA ILE A 547 23.12 7.97 -8.74
C ILE A 547 23.49 6.83 -9.69
N GLU A 548 22.70 5.76 -9.73
CA GLU A 548 22.94 4.61 -10.60
C GLU A 548 21.68 4.18 -11.35
N GLN A 549 21.83 3.82 -12.62
CA GLN A 549 20.72 3.30 -13.42
C GLN A 549 20.33 1.89 -12.98
N VAL A 550 19.03 1.63 -12.98
CA VAL A 550 18.42 0.35 -12.63
C VAL A 550 17.14 0.16 -13.44
N ARG A 551 16.76 -1.10 -13.68
CA ARG A 551 15.46 -1.42 -14.27
C ARG A 551 14.51 -1.86 -13.16
N ARG A 552 13.40 -1.14 -12.98
CA ARG A 552 12.30 -1.51 -12.08
C ARG A 552 10.96 -0.90 -12.50
N ALA A 553 9.85 -1.43 -12.01
CA ALA A 553 8.50 -0.97 -12.35
C ALA A 553 8.26 -0.88 -13.87
N TYR A 554 8.74 -1.90 -14.60
CA TYR A 554 8.71 -2.02 -16.06
C TYR A 554 9.44 -0.90 -16.82
N GLN A 555 10.30 -0.14 -16.14
CA GLN A 555 10.90 1.09 -16.65
C GLN A 555 12.39 1.19 -16.27
N ASN A 556 13.13 2.03 -16.99
CA ASN A 556 14.48 2.41 -16.57
C ASN A 556 14.36 3.57 -15.58
N GLN A 557 14.95 3.40 -14.40
CA GLN A 557 14.97 4.39 -13.33
C GLN A 557 16.41 4.63 -12.85
N MET A 558 16.57 5.60 -11.97
CA MET A 558 17.80 5.95 -11.28
C MET A 558 17.61 5.75 -9.78
N CYS A 559 18.53 5.02 -9.17
CA CYS A 559 18.70 4.93 -7.73
C CYS A 559 19.53 6.11 -7.25
N PHE A 560 18.92 7.00 -6.49
CA PHE A 560 19.60 8.02 -5.69
C PHE A 560 19.93 7.40 -4.35
N TYR A 561 21.19 7.48 -3.93
CA TYR A 561 21.59 6.91 -2.66
C TYR A 561 22.52 7.79 -1.84
N GLN A 562 22.45 7.54 -0.54
CA GLN A 562 23.48 7.91 0.41
C GLN A 562 23.94 6.64 1.15
N SER A 563 25.24 6.46 1.33
CA SER A 563 25.83 5.24 1.87
C SER A 563 26.98 5.51 2.85
N GLN A 564 27.10 4.63 3.85
CA GLN A 564 28.19 4.60 4.81
C GLN A 564 28.69 3.17 4.95
N SER A 565 29.97 2.94 4.65
CA SER A 565 30.64 1.66 4.81
C SER A 565 31.75 1.77 5.85
N GLY A 566 31.86 0.80 6.75
CA GLY A 566 32.77 0.90 7.88
C GLY A 566 32.86 -0.37 8.71
N VAL A 567 33.73 -0.33 9.72
CA VAL A 567 33.70 -1.28 10.84
C VAL A 567 32.84 -0.63 11.93
N PHE A 568 31.91 -1.39 12.48
CA PHE A 568 31.02 -0.95 13.55
C PHE A 568 31.16 -1.89 14.74
N GLU A 569 31.09 -1.32 15.94
CA GLU A 569 30.96 -2.08 17.18
C GLU A 569 29.50 -2.49 17.41
N ALA A 570 29.26 -3.48 18.28
CA ALA A 570 27.90 -3.77 18.73
C ALA A 570 27.30 -2.57 19.46
N GLY A 571 26.06 -2.21 19.12
CA GLY A 571 25.35 -1.06 19.66
C GLY A 571 25.73 0.29 19.05
N ALA A 572 26.62 0.33 18.05
CA ALA A 572 26.96 1.56 17.35
C ALA A 572 25.77 2.09 16.54
N TYR A 573 25.64 3.41 16.48
CA TYR A 573 24.59 4.09 15.72
C TYR A 573 25.12 4.72 14.43
N ALA A 574 24.34 4.63 13.37
CA ALA A 574 24.50 5.40 12.14
C ALA A 574 23.18 6.11 11.80
N PHE A 575 23.27 7.30 11.22
CA PHE A 575 22.12 8.16 10.96
C PHE A 575 22.10 8.58 9.50
N PHE A 576 20.96 8.46 8.82
CA PHE A 576 20.73 9.06 7.52
C PHE A 576 19.61 10.08 7.64
N THR A 577 19.78 11.21 6.99
CA THR A 577 18.76 12.26 6.92
C THR A 577 18.41 12.51 5.47
N THR A 578 17.13 12.38 5.17
CA THR A 578 16.58 12.62 3.84
C THR A 578 15.43 13.60 3.95
N VAL A 579 15.39 14.59 3.07
CA VAL A 579 14.25 15.52 2.98
C VAL A 579 13.56 15.36 1.63
N LEU A 580 12.23 15.35 1.65
CA LEU A 580 11.38 15.20 0.47
C LEU A 580 10.46 16.43 0.40
N VAL A 581 10.67 17.27 -0.61
CA VAL A 581 9.91 18.52 -0.80
C VAL A 581 9.18 18.47 -2.14
N PRO A 582 7.87 18.20 -2.15
CA PRO A 582 7.03 18.46 -3.32
C PRO A 582 7.15 19.91 -3.78
N VAL A 583 7.32 20.12 -5.08
CA VAL A 583 7.41 21.45 -5.70
C VAL A 583 6.41 21.52 -6.84
N ALA A 584 5.42 22.40 -6.71
CA ALA A 584 4.45 22.63 -7.78
C ALA A 584 5.13 23.17 -9.04
N LYS A 585 4.61 22.81 -10.20
CA LYS A 585 5.10 23.32 -11.48
C LYS A 585 4.92 24.83 -11.54
N GLY A 586 6.02 25.52 -11.86
CA GLY A 586 6.08 26.98 -11.90
C GLY A 586 6.74 27.60 -10.66
N ASP A 587 6.83 26.86 -9.55
CA ASP A 587 7.64 27.26 -8.41
C ASP A 587 9.12 26.96 -8.68
N ALA A 588 10.00 27.82 -8.19
CA ALA A 588 11.44 27.59 -8.24
C ALA A 588 11.85 26.60 -7.13
N PRO A 589 12.42 25.42 -7.46
CA PRO A 589 12.82 24.42 -6.46
C PRO A 589 13.79 24.98 -5.41
N GLU A 590 14.68 25.87 -5.81
CA GLU A 590 15.68 26.52 -4.94
C GLU A 590 15.02 27.41 -3.88
N VAL A 591 13.88 28.02 -4.23
CA VAL A 591 13.12 28.92 -3.35
C VAL A 591 12.19 28.13 -2.42
N ARG A 592 11.56 27.06 -2.94
CA ARG A 592 10.67 26.20 -2.13
C ARG A 592 11.42 25.30 -1.16
N THR A 593 12.67 24.97 -1.46
CA THR A 593 13.49 24.08 -0.62
C THR A 593 14.29 24.90 0.39
N PRO A 594 13.89 24.94 1.69
CA PRO A 594 14.64 25.66 2.70
C PRO A 594 16.02 25.03 2.89
N VAL A 595 16.91 25.71 3.61
CA VAL A 595 18.20 25.13 3.97
C VAL A 595 17.97 24.18 5.15
N PHE A 596 18.28 22.90 4.93
CA PHE A 596 18.27 21.88 5.97
C PHE A 596 19.72 21.57 6.37
N GLU A 597 19.97 21.57 7.66
CA GLU A 597 21.25 21.24 8.27
C GLU A 597 21.05 20.00 9.14
N SER A 598 21.80 18.92 8.84
CA SER A 598 21.86 17.76 9.74
C SER A 598 22.55 18.17 11.04
N VAL A 599 21.94 17.86 12.18
CA VAL A 599 22.48 18.19 13.50
C VAL A 599 22.54 16.94 14.38
N GLY A 600 23.62 16.83 15.15
CA GLY A 600 23.81 15.79 16.15
C GLY A 600 23.72 16.34 17.57
N ALA A 601 23.86 15.45 18.56
CA ALA A 601 23.87 15.87 19.95
C ALA A 601 25.20 16.56 20.27
N THR A 602 25.15 17.69 20.98
CA THR A 602 26.33 18.46 21.39
C THR A 602 27.02 17.89 22.63
N ASP A 603 26.33 17.00 23.36
CA ASP A 603 26.82 16.33 24.57
C ASP A 603 27.24 14.87 24.33
N GLY A 604 27.26 14.42 23.07
CA GLY A 604 27.63 13.07 22.68
C GLY A 604 26.56 12.01 22.91
N ALA A 605 25.35 12.40 23.35
CA ALA A 605 24.22 11.47 23.42
C ALA A 605 23.83 10.96 22.02
N PRO A 606 23.42 9.69 21.86
CA PRO A 606 23.04 9.17 20.56
C PRO A 606 21.67 9.75 20.15
N GLY A 607 21.67 10.57 19.10
CA GLY A 607 20.50 11.22 18.55
C GLY A 607 20.84 12.01 17.29
N ALA A 608 19.82 12.30 16.49
CA ALA A 608 19.96 13.04 15.25
C ALA A 608 18.77 13.98 15.07
N GLY A 609 19.01 15.06 14.33
CA GLY A 609 17.98 16.03 14.01
C GLY A 609 18.26 16.78 12.74
N VAL A 610 17.30 17.63 12.38
CA VAL A 610 17.39 18.53 11.23
C VAL A 610 17.01 19.92 11.69
N LYS A 611 17.92 20.88 11.48
CA LYS A 611 17.64 22.29 11.63
C LYS A 611 17.24 22.87 10.28
N ILE A 612 16.06 23.49 10.21
CA ILE A 612 15.53 24.15 9.02
C ILE A 612 15.71 25.66 9.20
N VAL A 613 16.62 26.25 8.43
CA VAL A 613 16.94 27.69 8.52
C VAL A 613 15.84 28.52 7.87
N ARG A 614 15.46 29.61 8.53
CA ARG A 614 14.45 30.57 8.06
C ARG A 614 15.00 31.99 8.19
N GLU A 615 14.38 32.94 7.49
CA GLU A 615 14.78 34.36 7.56
C GLU A 615 14.78 34.89 9.00
N ASN A 616 13.75 34.55 9.78
CA ASN A 616 13.56 35.00 11.15
C ASN A 616 13.42 33.81 12.11
N GLY A 617 14.52 33.12 12.36
CA GLY A 617 14.61 31.98 13.28
C GLY A 617 14.84 30.65 12.58
N TYR A 618 14.36 29.55 13.16
CA TYR A 618 14.55 28.22 12.61
C TYR A 618 13.52 27.24 13.16
N ARG A 619 13.42 26.08 12.50
CA ARG A 619 12.77 24.90 13.09
C ARG A 619 13.79 23.82 13.39
N LEU A 620 13.53 23.04 14.42
CA LEU A 620 14.33 21.87 14.77
C LEU A 620 13.41 20.66 14.87
N ILE A 621 13.76 19.60 14.14
CA ILE A 621 13.25 18.25 14.40
C ILE A 621 14.38 17.49 15.07
N TRP A 622 14.13 16.92 16.25
CA TRP A 622 15.11 16.15 17.00
C TRP A 622 14.55 14.78 17.38
N VAL A 623 15.36 13.74 17.21
CA VAL A 623 15.01 12.36 17.54
C VAL A 623 16.12 11.73 18.36
N LYS A 624 15.74 11.17 19.50
CA LYS A 624 16.63 10.38 20.34
C LYS A 624 16.79 8.97 19.77
N ALA A 625 18.03 8.49 19.65
CA ALA A 625 18.31 7.20 19.04
C ALA A 625 18.07 6.00 19.99
N ASP A 626 18.39 6.16 21.26
CA ASP A 626 18.25 5.11 22.27
C ASP A 626 17.26 5.53 23.38
N PRO A 627 15.95 5.24 23.24
CA PRO A 627 14.99 5.55 24.28
C PRO A 627 15.20 4.71 25.54
N GLU A 628 15.82 3.54 25.43
CA GLU A 628 16.01 2.60 26.55
C GLU A 628 17.23 2.94 27.41
N ALA A 629 18.25 3.60 26.84
CA ALA A 629 19.42 4.09 27.57
C ALA A 629 19.06 4.97 28.77
N ALA A 630 17.85 5.52 28.80
CA ALA A 630 17.37 6.36 29.87
C ALA A 630 16.71 5.60 31.03
N TYR A 631 16.46 4.29 30.89
CA TYR A 631 15.89 3.48 31.96
C TYR A 631 16.91 3.19 33.06
N ILE A 632 16.49 3.32 34.32
CA ILE A 632 17.32 2.96 35.47
C ILE A 632 17.23 1.45 35.74
N THR A 633 18.36 0.85 36.15
CA THR A 633 18.48 -0.60 36.34
C THR A 633 17.61 -1.10 37.50
N GLU A 634 17.46 -0.30 38.55
CA GLU A 634 16.63 -0.65 39.70
C GLU A 634 15.15 -0.74 39.31
N ASN A 635 14.43 -1.68 39.93
CA ASN A 635 12.99 -1.83 39.73
C ASN A 635 12.20 -0.84 40.60
N VAL A 636 12.45 0.46 40.42
CA VAL A 636 11.83 1.56 41.19
C VAL A 636 11.16 2.55 40.23
N ARG A 637 10.04 3.14 40.62
CA ARG A 637 9.19 3.96 39.75
C ARG A 637 9.32 5.44 40.17
N PRO A 638 9.56 6.37 39.21
CA PRO A 638 9.75 6.13 37.78
C PRO A 638 11.04 5.33 37.50
N ARG A 639 10.99 4.39 36.53
CA ARG A 639 12.18 3.63 36.09
C ARG A 639 13.07 4.47 35.16
N TYR A 640 13.12 5.77 35.38
CA TYR A 640 13.64 6.73 34.42
C TYR A 640 13.98 8.04 35.14
N SER A 641 15.07 8.70 34.75
CA SER A 641 15.42 10.04 35.21
C SER A 641 15.68 10.97 34.04
N PHE A 642 15.48 12.27 34.24
CA PHE A 642 15.85 13.26 33.25
C PHE A 642 17.34 13.18 32.93
N GLU A 643 18.17 12.98 33.95
CA GLU A 643 19.63 12.96 33.87
C GLU A 643 20.13 11.79 33.02
N SER A 644 19.57 10.58 33.19
CA SER A 644 19.87 9.42 32.34
C SER A 644 19.31 9.57 30.92
N GLY A 645 18.22 10.32 30.77
CA GLY A 645 17.56 10.55 29.49
C GLY A 645 18.04 11.77 28.71
N ARG A 646 18.86 12.63 29.30
CA ARG A 646 19.18 13.94 28.76
C ARG A 646 19.96 13.85 27.44
N SER A 647 19.62 14.75 26.53
CA SER A 647 20.35 15.06 25.30
C SER A 647 20.32 16.56 25.05
N ARG A 648 21.38 17.09 24.43
CA ARG A 648 21.47 18.50 24.02
C ARG A 648 21.69 18.63 22.52
N CYS A 649 21.00 19.56 21.88
CA CYS A 649 21.23 19.93 20.50
C CYS A 649 21.10 21.45 20.33
N GLY A 650 22.23 22.13 20.17
CA GLY A 650 22.28 23.60 20.21
C GLY A 650 21.75 24.13 21.53
N ASP A 651 20.80 25.06 21.47
CA ASP A 651 20.18 25.67 22.66
C ASP A 651 19.08 24.81 23.30
N MET A 652 18.74 23.65 22.71
CA MET A 652 17.74 22.75 23.25
C MET A 652 18.37 21.73 24.21
N GLU A 653 17.76 21.54 25.38
CA GLU A 653 18.06 20.43 26.29
C GLU A 653 16.77 19.67 26.61
N THR A 654 16.78 18.35 26.41
CA THR A 654 15.58 17.53 26.63
C THR A 654 15.93 16.08 26.85
N ASP A 655 14.99 15.36 27.43
CA ASP A 655 14.99 13.91 27.53
C ASP A 655 13.90 13.26 26.65
N ALA A 656 13.21 14.08 25.85
CA ALA A 656 12.17 13.65 24.94
C ALA A 656 12.68 12.65 23.91
N ARG A 657 11.79 11.75 23.49
CA ARG A 657 12.07 10.84 22.37
C ARG A 657 12.07 11.59 21.04
N TYR A 658 11.17 12.56 20.91
CA TYR A 658 11.01 13.41 19.74
C TYR A 658 10.71 14.84 20.16
N VAL A 659 11.28 15.82 19.47
CA VAL A 659 10.94 17.23 19.62
C VAL A 659 10.80 17.89 18.24
N PHE A 660 9.76 18.69 18.10
CA PHE A 660 9.66 19.73 17.08
C PHE A 660 9.71 21.10 17.76
N LEU A 661 10.62 21.98 17.35
CA LEU A 661 10.65 23.40 17.74
C LEU A 661 10.42 24.29 16.52
N ASP A 662 9.62 25.35 16.67
CA ASP A 662 9.58 26.50 15.76
C ASP A 662 9.97 27.75 16.55
N VAL A 663 11.21 28.18 16.36
CA VAL A 663 11.81 29.33 17.05
C VAL A 663 11.69 30.54 16.15
N SER A 664 11.12 31.61 16.70
CA SER A 664 10.95 32.92 16.05
C SER A 664 11.30 34.04 17.04
N PRO A 665 11.53 35.29 16.59
CA PRO A 665 11.84 36.40 17.49
C PRO A 665 10.80 36.53 18.62
N GLY A 666 11.25 36.43 19.87
CA GLY A 666 10.40 36.56 21.06
C GLY A 666 9.45 35.38 21.33
N ARG A 667 9.59 34.24 20.63
CA ARG A 667 8.67 33.10 20.79
C ARG A 667 9.25 31.75 20.38
N VAL A 668 8.90 30.71 21.13
CA VAL A 668 9.09 29.30 20.75
C VAL A 668 7.75 28.57 20.77
N LYS A 669 7.42 27.90 19.66
CA LYS A 669 6.39 26.84 19.64
C LYS A 669 7.09 25.50 19.71
N TYR A 670 6.52 24.55 20.43
CA TYR A 670 7.10 23.21 20.50
C TYR A 670 6.04 22.12 20.53
N SER A 671 6.44 20.95 20.06
CA SER A 671 5.74 19.70 20.29
C SER A 671 6.76 18.67 20.75
N LEU A 672 6.40 17.86 21.73
CA LEU A 672 7.25 16.82 22.28
C LEU A 672 6.50 15.50 22.37
N ILE A 673 7.25 14.41 22.25
CA ILE A 673 6.76 13.06 22.46
C ILE A 673 7.66 12.43 23.53
N GLU A 674 7.01 11.92 24.58
CA GLU A 674 7.63 11.06 25.56
C GLU A 674 8.76 11.77 26.34
N ALA A 675 8.43 12.82 27.10
CA ALA A 675 9.40 13.68 27.79
C ALA A 675 9.08 13.89 29.28
N THR A 676 10.11 14.18 30.09
CA THR A 676 9.93 14.75 31.43
C THR A 676 10.32 16.22 31.49
N ARG A 677 11.24 16.70 30.65
CA ARG A 677 11.59 18.12 30.57
C ARG A 677 12.01 18.55 29.16
N LEU A 678 11.75 19.82 28.85
CA LEU A 678 12.27 20.49 27.67
C LEU A 678 12.70 21.91 28.05
N PHE A 679 13.92 22.26 27.69
CA PHE A 679 14.49 23.59 27.87
C PHE A 679 14.94 24.15 26.52
N TYR A 680 14.91 25.47 26.42
CA TYR A 680 15.46 26.23 25.30
C TYR A 680 16.22 27.44 25.82
N ALA A 681 17.51 27.57 25.48
CA ALA A 681 18.41 28.60 25.98
C ALA A 681 18.33 28.75 27.52
N ASP A 682 18.46 27.62 28.22
CA ASP A 682 18.33 27.47 29.68
C ASP A 682 16.96 27.85 30.29
N ARG A 683 16.00 28.29 29.48
CA ARG A 683 14.63 28.56 29.92
C ARG A 683 13.78 27.29 29.86
N PRO A 684 13.08 26.91 30.94
CA PRO A 684 12.16 25.78 30.90
C PRO A 684 11.00 26.09 29.96
N LEU A 685 10.79 25.23 28.97
CA LEU A 685 9.60 25.23 28.15
C LEU A 685 8.56 24.26 28.72
N PHE A 686 8.98 23.08 29.17
CA PHE A 686 8.10 22.08 29.75
C PHE A 686 8.76 21.43 30.96
N VAL A 687 8.08 21.50 32.12
CA VAL A 687 8.43 20.77 33.34
C VAL A 687 7.12 20.41 34.06
N PRO A 688 6.70 19.14 34.10
CA PRO A 688 5.48 18.73 34.75
C PRO A 688 5.66 18.64 36.27
N GLU A 689 4.55 18.69 36.99
CA GLU A 689 4.54 18.44 38.43
C GLU A 689 4.88 16.96 38.75
N PRO A 690 5.61 16.68 39.84
CA PRO A 690 5.88 15.32 40.28
C PRO A 690 4.59 14.60 40.72
N ILE A 691 4.54 13.29 40.45
CA ILE A 691 3.45 12.42 40.89
C ILE A 691 3.97 11.32 41.83
N ARG A 692 3.06 10.75 42.64
CA ARG A 692 3.36 9.61 43.50
C ARG A 692 3.13 8.31 42.75
N MET A 693 4.14 7.45 42.69
CA MET A 693 4.12 6.15 42.00
C MET A 693 4.30 5.02 42.99
N ARG A 694 3.52 3.94 42.83
CA ARG A 694 3.65 2.71 43.62
C ARG A 694 4.98 2.02 43.33
N GLN A 695 5.53 1.37 44.35
CA GLN A 695 6.75 0.57 44.23
C GLN A 695 6.53 -0.86 44.65
N ASP A 696 7.41 -1.74 44.16
CA ASP A 696 7.49 -3.15 44.56
C ASP A 696 8.75 -3.43 45.40
N ASP A 697 9.41 -2.39 45.91
CA ASP A 697 10.67 -2.46 46.65
C ASP A 697 10.49 -2.37 48.18
N GLY A 698 9.25 -2.47 48.65
CA GLY A 698 8.86 -2.31 50.06
C GLY A 698 8.54 -0.86 50.48
N THR A 699 8.84 0.15 49.65
CA THR A 699 8.35 1.52 49.86
C THR A 699 6.98 1.70 49.19
N TYR A 700 5.94 2.12 49.91
CA TYR A 700 4.59 2.17 49.33
C TYR A 700 4.48 3.17 48.16
N LEU A 701 5.09 4.34 48.28
CA LEU A 701 5.07 5.41 47.28
C LEU A 701 6.42 6.13 47.19
N ARG A 702 6.84 6.47 45.99
CA ARG A 702 7.90 7.46 45.71
C ARG A 702 7.36 8.59 44.85
N THR A 703 7.89 9.79 45.04
CA THR A 703 7.55 10.97 44.24
C THR A 703 8.57 11.13 43.13
N GLY A 704 8.12 11.34 41.89
CA GLY A 704 8.99 11.56 40.74
C GLY A 704 8.24 12.09 39.51
N LEU A 705 8.98 12.41 38.45
CA LEU A 705 8.40 12.88 37.20
C LEU A 705 7.93 11.69 36.35
N ALA A 706 6.69 11.75 35.88
CA ALA A 706 6.20 10.84 34.84
C ALA A 706 6.60 11.36 33.46
N ARG A 707 6.93 10.47 32.53
CA ARG A 707 7.07 10.84 31.11
C ARG A 707 5.68 11.14 30.55
N TRP A 708 5.52 12.31 29.98
CA TRP A 708 4.30 12.69 29.27
C TRP A 708 4.37 12.15 27.85
N ARG A 709 3.32 11.43 27.45
CA ARG A 709 3.26 10.78 26.13
C ARG A 709 3.41 11.80 25.00
N VAL A 710 2.64 12.87 25.04
CA VAL A 710 2.65 13.96 24.04
C VAL A 710 2.28 15.28 24.72
N TRP A 711 2.88 16.39 24.28
CA TRP A 711 2.48 17.75 24.64
C TRP A 711 2.86 18.74 23.53
N GLU A 712 2.09 19.81 23.38
CA GLU A 712 2.39 20.93 22.48
C GLU A 712 1.99 22.26 23.12
N ASP A 713 2.80 23.30 22.92
CA ASP A 713 2.55 24.64 23.49
C ASP A 713 3.32 25.74 22.74
N GLU A 714 3.03 26.99 23.11
CA GLU A 714 3.67 28.22 22.63
C GLU A 714 4.07 29.11 23.80
N ILE A 715 5.34 29.51 23.86
CA ILE A 715 5.89 30.33 24.94
C ILE A 715 6.54 31.59 24.37
N ALA A 716 6.21 32.75 24.95
CA ALA A 716 6.89 34.01 24.68
C ALA A 716 8.25 34.04 25.38
N LEU A 717 9.33 34.29 24.61
CA LEU A 717 10.72 34.32 25.08
C LEU A 717 11.12 35.61 25.80
#